data_AF-A0A4W3HDI7-F1
#
_entry.id   AF-A0A4W3HDI7-F1
#
_cell.length_a   1.000
_cell.length_b   1.000
_cell.length_c   1.000
_cell.angle_alpha   90.00
_cell.angle_beta   90.00
_cell.angle_gamma   90.00
#
_symmetry.space_group_name_H-M   'P 1'
#
loop_
_entity.id
_entity.type
_entity.pdbx_description
1 polymer ?
#
loop_
_entity_poly.entity_id
_entity_poly.type
_entity_poly.pdbx_seq_one_letter_code
_entity_poly.pdbx_strand_id
1 'polypeptide(L)'
;MVVYHKQFETAGRETGVQVWRVEKLELVPVPDSLIGNFYVGDAYLLLRTVLGAHHSSYNLHFWLGKECSQDESTAAAIFTVQMDDYLRGSPVQFRELQGYESNTFVGYFKGHLKYKAGGVASGFKHAVTNDLSAERLLHIKGRRVVRATEVPLSWSSFNKGDCFIVDLGAVIYQWCGSKCNKYERLRAAQVAAGIRDNERKGRAQLIVEEEGQESTSIIKVLGKKPELSEGDDDDDTVADMTHRKMAKLFMVSDATGSMQVSLVSDVNPFSCDLLLSEECFILDNGANNKIYVWKGKHANPEERKAAMKTAEGFIKQMGYSANSQIQVLPEGGETPIFKQFFKNWKDVNQSEGFGQVYTTETIARIKQIEFDASKLHSCPQMAAKHNMVDDGSGKTEIWRVESNGRIPVDESTYGHFFGGDCYIILYTYRSGQIIYTWQGMTATKDEITMSAFLTVHLDRSLGGGAVQVRVTQGKEPSHLLSLFKNKPLIIYKSGTSRKGNQNPVPSKRLFQIRRNLATITRIVEVDFDAQSLNSNDVFVLKIPNAAYIWVGKGASCEEEAGAQYLLSVLKCQATSIIEENEPDDFWKSLDGKKEYQTSALLQSGSDDHPPRLFGCSNKTGRFIIEEVPGEFTQDDLVEDDVMLLDVWDQVFIWIGNEANEVERKESIKKAKQYIETDPSGRDGGTPIIIIKQGYEPPTFTGWFLGWDPNYKYQS
;
A
#
# COMPACT_ATOMS: atom_id res chain seq x y z
N MET A 1 32.24 -6.60 28.00
CA MET A 1 32.12 -8.00 27.55
C MET A 1 30.83 -8.13 26.79
N VAL A 2 30.88 -8.38 25.48
CA VAL A 2 29.67 -8.69 24.71
C VAL A 2 29.17 -10.05 25.19
N VAL A 3 27.91 -10.13 25.62
CA VAL A 3 27.31 -11.41 26.03
C VAL A 3 27.23 -12.29 24.78
N TYR A 4 27.94 -13.41 24.80
CA TYR A 4 28.08 -14.30 23.66
C TYR A 4 27.02 -15.41 23.74
N HIS A 5 26.03 -15.36 22.83
CA HIS A 5 25.07 -16.43 22.63
C HIS A 5 25.28 -17.03 21.23
N LYS A 6 25.32 -18.36 21.09
CA LYS A 6 25.64 -19.04 19.82
C LYS A 6 24.73 -18.59 18.66
N GLN A 7 23.46 -18.35 18.92
CA GLN A 7 22.50 -17.88 17.91
C GLN A 7 22.78 -16.46 17.40
N PHE A 8 23.50 -15.63 18.16
CA PHE A 8 23.84 -14.26 17.75
C PHE A 8 24.85 -14.26 16.61
N GLU A 9 25.71 -15.29 16.52
CA GLU A 9 26.65 -15.38 15.40
C GLU A 9 25.94 -15.40 14.06
N THR A 10 24.80 -16.08 13.97
CA THR A 10 23.99 -16.17 12.74
C THR A 10 22.93 -15.08 12.61
N ALA A 11 22.69 -14.29 13.67
CA ALA A 11 21.64 -13.28 13.70
C ALA A 11 22.00 -12.12 12.78
N GLY A 12 21.12 -11.82 11.83
CA GLY A 12 21.23 -10.65 10.96
C GLY A 12 22.38 -10.67 9.94
N ARG A 13 22.92 -11.85 9.62
CA ARG A 13 23.91 -12.01 8.54
C ARG A 13 23.32 -12.04 7.13
N GLU A 14 22.04 -12.34 7.00
CA GLU A 14 21.33 -12.42 5.72
C GLU A 14 20.02 -11.64 5.77
N THR A 15 19.57 -11.13 4.62
CA THR A 15 18.27 -10.46 4.51
C THR A 15 17.15 -11.49 4.64
N GLY A 16 16.27 -11.33 5.62
CA GLY A 16 15.21 -12.30 5.90
C GLY A 16 14.55 -12.10 7.25
N VAL A 17 13.68 -13.04 7.62
CA VAL A 17 13.07 -13.16 8.95
C VAL A 17 13.68 -14.37 9.63
N GLN A 18 14.28 -14.16 10.80
CA GLN A 18 14.73 -15.24 11.68
C GLN A 18 13.84 -15.21 12.93
N VAL A 19 13.32 -16.37 13.31
CA VAL A 19 12.47 -16.52 14.50
C VAL A 19 13.10 -17.55 15.43
N TRP A 20 13.23 -17.19 16.70
CA TRP A 20 13.62 -18.09 17.77
C TRP A 20 12.50 -18.18 18.79
N ARG A 21 12.27 -19.38 19.29
CA ARG A 21 11.43 -19.65 20.44
C ARG A 21 12.31 -19.66 21.69
N VAL A 22 11.84 -19.03 22.76
CA VAL A 22 12.51 -19.12 24.06
C VAL A 22 12.12 -20.47 24.67
N GLU A 23 13.06 -21.42 24.71
CA GLU A 23 12.84 -22.71 25.33
C GLU A 23 13.82 -22.87 26.51
N LYS A 24 13.29 -22.93 27.74
CA LYS A 24 14.09 -23.11 28.96
C LYS A 24 15.24 -22.09 29.08
N LEU A 25 14.91 -20.81 28.84
CA LEU A 25 15.84 -19.68 28.87
C LEU A 25 16.94 -19.71 27.81
N GLU A 26 16.77 -20.46 26.73
CA GLU A 26 17.67 -20.50 25.57
C GLU A 26 16.93 -20.15 24.27
N LEU A 27 17.64 -19.57 23.29
CA LEU A 27 17.04 -19.30 21.96
C LEU A 27 17.15 -20.52 21.05
N VAL A 28 16.00 -21.09 20.68
CA VAL A 28 15.90 -22.23 19.76
C VAL A 28 15.30 -21.77 18.43
N PRO A 29 15.99 -21.97 17.29
CA PRO A 29 15.48 -21.52 15.99
C PRO A 29 14.20 -22.25 15.59
N VAL A 30 13.21 -21.50 15.12
CA VAL A 30 11.96 -22.01 14.55
C VAL A 30 12.23 -22.43 13.10
N PRO A 31 11.85 -23.65 12.66
CA PRO A 31 12.02 -24.07 11.27
C PRO A 31 11.26 -23.15 10.30
N ASP A 32 11.84 -22.85 9.14
CA ASP A 32 11.29 -21.91 8.15
C ASP A 32 9.84 -22.21 7.76
N SER A 33 9.51 -23.49 7.56
CA SER A 33 8.14 -23.94 7.23
C SER A 33 7.08 -23.65 8.31
N LEU A 34 7.52 -23.35 9.53
CA LEU A 34 6.67 -23.12 10.69
C LEU A 34 6.68 -21.66 11.16
N ILE A 35 7.49 -20.79 10.53
CA ILE A 35 7.47 -19.35 10.77
C ILE A 35 6.06 -18.83 10.50
N GLY A 36 5.46 -18.20 11.52
CA GLY A 36 4.05 -17.81 11.53
C GLY A 36 3.20 -18.59 12.53
N ASN A 37 3.68 -19.72 13.07
CA ASN A 37 3.01 -20.43 14.16
C ASN A 37 3.60 -20.04 15.52
N PHE A 38 2.78 -19.49 16.40
CA PHE A 38 3.19 -19.07 17.74
C PHE A 38 2.37 -19.81 18.79
N TYR A 39 3.04 -20.40 19.76
CA TYR A 39 2.38 -21.03 20.91
C TYR A 39 1.95 -19.97 21.92
N VAL A 40 0.69 -20.03 22.36
CA VAL A 40 0.08 -19.08 23.30
C VAL A 40 0.79 -19.08 24.66
N GLY A 41 1.41 -20.21 25.03
CA GLY A 41 2.15 -20.38 26.28
C GLY A 41 3.62 -19.98 26.24
N ASP A 42 4.12 -19.40 25.14
CA ASP A 42 5.57 -19.18 24.95
C ASP A 42 5.91 -17.72 24.61
N ALA A 43 7.21 -17.41 24.72
CA ALA A 43 7.80 -16.19 24.17
C ALA A 43 8.71 -16.49 22.98
N TYR A 44 8.76 -15.53 22.06
CA TYR A 44 9.55 -15.64 20.84
C TYR A 44 10.36 -14.37 20.61
N LEU A 45 11.50 -14.54 19.95
CA LEU A 45 12.33 -13.46 19.45
C LEU A 45 12.31 -13.52 17.92
N LEU A 46 12.03 -12.40 17.25
CA LEU A 46 12.00 -12.30 15.81
C LEU A 46 12.92 -11.17 15.37
N LEU A 47 13.88 -11.48 14.51
CA LEU A 47 14.74 -10.49 13.88
C LEU A 47 14.40 -10.43 12.39
N ARG A 48 13.94 -9.26 11.94
CA ARG A 48 13.86 -8.93 10.52
C ARG A 48 15.10 -8.13 10.15
N THR A 49 15.89 -8.69 9.25
CA THR A 49 17.10 -8.05 8.74
C THR A 49 16.93 -7.61 7.31
N VAL A 50 17.37 -6.38 7.04
CA VAL A 50 17.48 -5.80 5.71
C VAL A 50 18.91 -5.32 5.55
N LEU A 51 19.68 -5.99 4.69
CA LEU A 51 21.08 -5.62 4.43
C LEU A 51 21.13 -4.59 3.30
N GLY A 52 21.74 -3.43 3.56
CA GLY A 52 22.07 -2.43 2.57
C GLY A 52 23.57 -2.39 2.25
N ALA A 53 23.96 -1.69 1.18
CA ALA A 53 25.35 -1.59 0.74
C ALA A 53 26.27 -0.84 1.74
N HIS A 54 25.71 0.08 2.53
CA HIS A 54 26.46 0.90 3.48
C HIS A 54 25.96 0.80 4.94
N HIS A 55 24.67 0.50 5.16
CA HIS A 55 24.07 0.32 6.49
C HIS A 55 23.07 -0.84 6.45
N SER A 56 23.01 -1.62 7.52
CA SER A 56 22.03 -2.71 7.70
C SER A 56 20.95 -2.26 8.67
N SER A 57 19.68 -2.45 8.33
CA SER A 57 18.56 -2.17 9.21
C SER A 57 18.00 -3.45 9.82
N TYR A 58 17.64 -3.33 11.09
CA TYR A 58 17.22 -4.45 11.92
C TYR A 58 15.94 -4.06 12.66
N ASN A 59 14.87 -4.84 12.48
CA ASN A 59 13.69 -4.75 13.32
C ASN A 59 13.68 -5.97 14.24
N LEU A 60 13.83 -5.75 15.53
CA LEU A 60 13.91 -6.79 16.54
C LEU A 60 12.63 -6.79 17.38
N HIS A 61 11.84 -7.85 17.23
CA HIS A 61 10.58 -8.03 17.93
C HIS A 61 10.76 -9.11 18.99
N PHE A 62 10.16 -8.93 20.16
CA PHE A 62 9.86 -10.06 21.04
C PHE A 62 8.35 -10.17 21.16
N TRP A 63 7.85 -11.37 20.91
CA TRP A 63 6.43 -11.69 20.96
C TRP A 63 6.13 -12.48 22.22
N LEU A 64 5.10 -12.06 22.95
CA LEU A 64 4.66 -12.69 24.19
C LEU A 64 3.27 -13.28 24.03
N GLY A 65 3.18 -14.60 24.20
CA GLY A 65 1.93 -15.32 24.24
C GLY A 65 1.10 -14.95 25.48
N LYS A 66 -0.22 -15.06 25.37
CA LYS A 66 -1.15 -14.69 26.46
C LYS A 66 -0.97 -15.55 27.72
N GLU A 67 -0.50 -16.78 27.55
CA GLU A 67 -0.23 -17.75 28.63
C GLU A 67 1.28 -17.93 28.89
N CYS A 68 2.12 -17.07 28.30
CA CYS A 68 3.57 -17.11 28.48
C CYS A 68 3.94 -16.90 29.95
N SER A 69 4.92 -17.66 30.44
CA SER A 69 5.42 -17.50 31.80
C SER A 69 6.19 -16.18 31.98
N GLN A 70 6.24 -15.70 33.23
CA GLN A 70 7.01 -14.50 33.58
C GLN A 70 8.50 -14.68 33.30
N ASP A 71 9.03 -15.89 33.50
CA ASP A 71 10.44 -16.19 33.27
C ASP A 71 10.78 -16.16 31.77
N GLU A 72 9.94 -16.75 30.91
CA GLU A 72 10.13 -16.76 29.46
C GLU A 72 9.97 -15.37 28.84
N SER A 73 8.98 -14.59 29.30
CA SER A 73 8.80 -13.20 28.86
C SER A 73 9.97 -12.32 29.27
N THR A 74 10.47 -12.49 30.51
CA THR A 74 11.67 -11.78 31.00
C THR A 74 12.90 -12.18 30.19
N ALA A 75 13.06 -13.47 29.89
CA ALA A 75 14.15 -13.96 29.06
C ALA A 75 14.10 -13.39 27.64
N ALA A 76 12.91 -13.32 27.01
CA ALA A 76 12.75 -12.70 25.69
C ALA A 76 13.16 -11.23 25.68
N ALA A 77 12.79 -10.47 26.71
CA ALA A 77 13.22 -9.07 26.87
C ALA A 77 14.74 -8.96 27.06
N ILE A 78 15.35 -9.83 27.89
CA ILE A 78 16.80 -9.87 28.08
C ILE A 78 17.53 -10.18 26.77
N PHE A 79 17.07 -11.19 26.01
CA PHE A 79 17.65 -11.54 24.73
C PHE A 79 17.49 -10.42 23.70
N THR A 80 16.40 -9.66 23.74
CA THR A 80 16.20 -8.47 22.90
C THR A 80 17.30 -7.44 23.17
N VAL A 81 17.55 -7.10 24.44
CA VAL A 81 18.59 -6.13 24.83
C VAL A 81 19.98 -6.63 24.48
N GLN A 82 20.28 -7.90 24.72
CA GLN A 82 21.58 -8.48 24.41
C GLN A 82 21.84 -8.54 22.89
N MET A 83 20.81 -8.84 22.09
CA MET A 83 20.93 -8.85 20.63
C MET A 83 21.03 -7.43 20.05
N ASP A 84 20.35 -6.44 20.65
CA ASP A 84 20.53 -5.02 20.34
C ASP A 84 21.99 -4.59 20.58
N ASP A 85 22.55 -4.90 21.76
CA ASP A 85 23.96 -4.65 22.09
C ASP A 85 24.91 -5.32 21.09
N TYR A 86 24.64 -6.59 20.72
CA TYR A 86 25.43 -7.34 19.73
C TYR A 86 25.41 -6.66 18.35
N LEU A 87 24.25 -6.16 17.93
CA LEU A 87 24.05 -5.40 16.69
C LEU A 87 24.36 -3.91 16.85
N ARG A 88 25.15 -3.54 17.88
CA ARG A 88 25.66 -2.18 18.15
C ARG A 88 24.58 -1.12 18.38
N GLY A 89 23.42 -1.51 18.87
CA GLY A 89 22.30 -0.63 19.19
C GLY A 89 21.58 -0.05 17.97
N SER A 90 21.86 -0.60 16.77
CA SER A 90 21.19 -0.23 15.51
C SER A 90 19.75 -0.73 15.35
N PRO A 91 19.31 -1.84 15.98
CA PRO A 91 17.93 -2.30 15.83
C PRO A 91 16.85 -1.36 16.37
N VAL A 92 15.74 -1.29 15.63
CA VAL A 92 14.44 -0.81 16.14
C VAL A 92 13.79 -1.96 16.89
N GLN A 93 13.43 -1.76 18.16
CA GLN A 93 12.85 -2.81 18.99
C GLN A 93 11.34 -2.67 19.11
N PHE A 94 10.65 -3.81 19.17
CA PHE A 94 9.20 -3.89 19.28
C PHE A 94 8.80 -4.88 20.37
N ARG A 95 7.86 -4.48 21.21
CA ARG A 95 7.14 -5.37 22.13
C ARG A 95 5.83 -5.79 21.48
N GLU A 96 5.73 -7.07 21.15
CA GLU A 96 4.56 -7.65 20.50
C GLU A 96 3.79 -8.51 21.49
N LEU A 97 2.51 -8.25 21.67
CA LEU A 97 1.64 -9.03 22.54
C LEU A 97 0.63 -9.77 21.69
N GLN A 98 0.34 -11.02 22.06
CA GLN A 98 -0.64 -11.84 21.35
C GLN A 98 -1.98 -11.10 21.15
N GLY A 99 -2.39 -10.95 19.90
CA GLY A 99 -3.64 -10.30 19.51
C GLY A 99 -3.58 -8.77 19.40
N TYR A 100 -2.47 -8.15 19.79
CA TYR A 100 -2.23 -6.70 19.75
C TYR A 100 -0.94 -6.35 18.99
N GLU A 101 -0.49 -7.24 18.11
CA GLU A 101 0.75 -7.08 17.36
C GLU A 101 0.70 -5.86 16.43
N SER A 102 1.88 -5.28 16.19
CA SER A 102 2.06 -4.18 15.26
C SER A 102 1.77 -4.63 13.81
N ASN A 103 1.28 -3.70 12.98
CA ASN A 103 1.10 -3.96 11.54
C ASN A 103 2.42 -4.38 10.87
N THR A 104 3.55 -3.88 11.38
CA THR A 104 4.89 -4.27 10.96
C THR A 104 5.14 -5.76 11.20
N PHE A 105 4.87 -6.26 12.41
CA PHE A 105 5.02 -7.68 12.75
C PHE A 105 4.07 -8.57 11.95
N VAL A 106 2.78 -8.22 11.90
CA VAL A 106 1.76 -8.99 11.16
C VAL A 106 2.08 -9.05 9.66
N GLY A 107 2.59 -7.95 9.10
CA GLY A 107 2.96 -7.83 7.69
C GLY A 107 4.02 -8.83 7.24
N TYR A 108 4.88 -9.30 8.15
CA TYR A 108 5.89 -10.32 7.84
C TYR A 108 5.28 -11.66 7.45
N PHE A 109 4.08 -11.96 7.94
CA PHE A 109 3.42 -13.25 7.75
C PHE A 109 2.36 -13.23 6.64
N LYS A 110 2.11 -12.09 5.99
CA LYS A 110 1.14 -11.95 4.87
C LYS A 110 -0.24 -12.59 5.13
N GLY A 111 -0.70 -12.57 6.38
CA GLY A 111 -1.97 -13.19 6.80
C GLY A 111 -1.87 -14.64 7.32
N HIS A 112 -0.66 -15.21 7.44
CA HIS A 112 -0.40 -16.57 7.91
C HIS A 112 0.03 -16.67 9.39
N LEU A 113 -0.33 -15.68 10.22
CA LEU A 113 -0.08 -15.72 11.67
C LEU A 113 -1.11 -16.65 12.35
N LYS A 114 -0.64 -17.66 13.09
CA LYS A 114 -1.47 -18.65 13.78
C LYS A 114 -1.07 -18.78 15.25
N TYR A 115 -2.05 -18.74 16.14
CA TYR A 115 -1.87 -19.06 17.55
C TYR A 115 -2.17 -20.54 17.79
N LYS A 116 -1.27 -21.23 18.50
CA LYS A 116 -1.41 -22.64 18.87
C LYS A 116 -1.53 -22.75 20.38
N ALA A 117 -2.49 -23.52 20.86
CA ALA A 117 -2.59 -23.85 22.27
C ALA A 117 -1.33 -24.63 22.75
N GLY A 118 -0.98 -24.46 24.02
CA GLY A 118 0.20 -25.08 24.63
C GLY A 118 1.48 -24.24 24.52
N GLY A 119 2.61 -24.87 24.79
CA GLY A 119 3.93 -24.24 24.88
C GLY A 119 4.99 -25.19 25.45
N VAL A 120 6.16 -24.65 25.81
CA VAL A 120 7.32 -25.39 26.36
C VAL A 120 6.93 -26.04 27.68
N ALA A 121 6.24 -25.30 28.55
CA ALA A 121 5.79 -25.77 29.86
C ALA A 121 4.81 -26.96 29.77
N SER A 122 4.00 -27.04 28.71
CA SER A 122 3.07 -28.14 28.45
C SER A 122 3.66 -29.25 27.57
N GLY A 123 4.95 -29.17 27.23
CA GLY A 123 5.67 -30.21 26.48
C GLY A 123 5.45 -30.19 24.96
N PHE A 124 4.74 -29.19 24.43
CA PHE A 124 4.52 -29.09 22.98
C PHE A 124 5.77 -28.58 22.28
N LYS A 125 6.21 -29.32 21.26
CA LYS A 125 7.23 -28.87 20.31
C LYS A 125 6.56 -28.44 19.02
N HIS A 126 7.28 -27.72 18.17
CA HIS A 126 6.92 -27.56 16.77
C HIS A 126 6.98 -28.93 16.05
N ALA A 127 5.96 -29.75 16.25
CA ALA A 127 5.74 -31.01 15.55
C ALA A 127 4.48 -30.87 14.70
N VAL A 128 4.55 -31.34 13.45
CA VAL A 128 3.41 -31.37 12.53
C VAL A 128 2.47 -32.48 13.01
N THR A 129 1.45 -32.13 13.78
CA THR A 129 0.37 -33.07 14.12
C THR A 129 -0.70 -33.03 13.03
N ASN A 130 -0.95 -34.20 12.45
CA ASN A 130 -1.98 -34.44 11.45
C ASN A 130 -3.30 -34.76 12.18
N ASP A 131 -3.75 -33.84 13.02
CA ASP A 131 -4.85 -34.08 13.97
C ASP A 131 -6.22 -33.78 13.33
N LEU A 132 -7.08 -34.80 13.34
CA LEU A 132 -8.47 -34.76 12.86
C LEU A 132 -9.49 -34.71 14.02
N SER A 133 -9.04 -34.48 15.26
CA SER A 133 -9.86 -34.47 16.47
C SER A 133 -10.11 -33.08 17.08
N ALA A 134 -9.88 -32.01 16.32
CA ALA A 134 -10.07 -30.64 16.81
C ALA A 134 -11.55 -30.33 17.13
N GLU A 135 -11.78 -29.67 18.27
CA GLU A 135 -13.07 -29.09 18.68
C GLU A 135 -12.82 -27.67 19.23
N ARG A 136 -13.07 -26.63 18.41
CA ARG A 136 -12.81 -25.22 18.79
C ARG A 136 -13.68 -24.23 18.02
N LEU A 137 -13.80 -23.00 18.54
CA LEU A 137 -14.53 -21.89 17.92
C LEU A 137 -13.59 -20.71 17.67
N LEU A 138 -13.59 -20.15 16.46
CA LEU A 138 -12.87 -18.92 16.13
C LEU A 138 -13.87 -17.80 15.85
N HIS A 139 -13.66 -16.65 16.48
CA HIS A 139 -14.39 -15.41 16.24
C HIS A 139 -13.64 -14.55 15.24
N ILE A 140 -14.32 -14.16 14.16
CA ILE A 140 -13.79 -13.36 13.07
C ILE A 140 -14.33 -11.93 13.18
N LYS A 141 -13.46 -10.97 13.54
CA LYS A 141 -13.85 -9.56 13.78
C LYS A 141 -12.86 -8.58 13.15
N GLY A 142 -13.38 -7.49 12.58
CA GLY A 142 -12.60 -6.31 12.20
C GLY A 142 -13.04 -5.67 10.88
N ARG A 143 -12.84 -4.35 10.74
CA ARG A 143 -13.28 -3.58 9.56
C ARG A 143 -12.19 -3.35 8.51
N ARG A 144 -10.95 -3.08 8.94
CA ARG A 144 -9.78 -2.87 8.05
C ARG A 144 -8.72 -3.97 8.16
N VAL A 145 -8.60 -4.57 9.36
CA VAL A 145 -7.75 -5.73 9.63
C VAL A 145 -8.62 -6.76 10.36
N VAL A 146 -8.95 -7.85 9.68
CA VAL A 146 -9.81 -8.92 10.22
C VAL A 146 -8.95 -9.91 10.99
N ARG A 147 -9.32 -10.20 12.24
CA ARG A 147 -8.61 -11.12 13.14
C ARG A 147 -9.47 -12.36 13.39
N ALA A 148 -8.80 -13.51 13.55
CA ALA A 148 -9.43 -14.75 13.98
C ALA A 148 -8.96 -15.09 15.40
N THR A 149 -9.87 -15.07 16.36
CA THR A 149 -9.56 -15.28 17.79
C THR A 149 -10.25 -16.52 18.29
N GLU A 150 -9.53 -17.44 18.93
CA GLU A 150 -10.17 -18.59 19.57
C GLU A 150 -11.00 -18.15 20.78
N VAL A 151 -12.26 -18.57 20.81
CA VAL A 151 -13.25 -18.23 21.85
C VAL A 151 -13.90 -19.53 22.35
N PRO A 152 -14.53 -19.52 23.53
CA PRO A 152 -15.23 -20.70 24.04
C PRO A 152 -16.24 -21.25 23.03
N LEU A 153 -16.25 -22.57 22.81
CA LEU A 153 -17.19 -23.26 21.91
C LEU A 153 -18.61 -23.30 22.52
N SER A 154 -19.28 -22.13 22.53
CA SER A 154 -20.57 -21.91 23.18
C SER A 154 -21.35 -20.81 22.45
N TRP A 155 -22.68 -20.90 22.44
CA TRP A 155 -23.56 -19.85 21.91
C TRP A 155 -23.36 -18.48 22.57
N SER A 156 -22.88 -18.43 23.81
CA SER A 156 -22.55 -17.18 24.51
C SER A 156 -21.45 -16.37 23.85
N SER A 157 -20.65 -16.98 22.97
CA SER A 157 -19.58 -16.30 22.22
C SER A 157 -20.06 -15.75 20.88
N PHE A 158 -21.23 -16.14 20.40
CA PHE A 158 -21.78 -15.71 19.12
C PHE A 158 -22.51 -14.37 19.25
N ASN A 159 -22.45 -13.58 18.18
CA ASN A 159 -23.26 -12.39 18.01
C ASN A 159 -23.76 -12.28 16.56
N LYS A 160 -24.75 -11.43 16.33
CA LYS A 160 -25.35 -11.26 14.99
C LYS A 160 -24.45 -10.49 14.02
N GLY A 161 -23.50 -9.71 14.52
CA GLY A 161 -22.70 -8.74 13.76
C GLY A 161 -21.39 -9.30 13.17
N ASP A 162 -20.94 -10.48 13.59
CA ASP A 162 -19.63 -11.00 13.22
C ASP A 162 -19.74 -12.41 12.54
N CYS A 163 -18.60 -12.93 12.04
CA CYS A 163 -18.50 -14.30 11.52
C CYS A 163 -17.74 -15.21 12.51
N PHE A 164 -18.03 -16.51 12.47
CA PHE A 164 -17.41 -17.50 13.34
C PHE A 164 -17.00 -18.76 12.56
N ILE A 165 -16.00 -19.48 13.04
CA ILE A 165 -15.57 -20.78 12.49
C ILE A 165 -15.65 -21.84 13.58
N VAL A 166 -16.55 -22.79 13.42
CA VAL A 166 -16.67 -23.99 14.26
C VAL A 166 -15.83 -25.10 13.63
N ASP A 167 -14.68 -25.39 14.21
CA ASP A 167 -13.77 -26.43 13.72
C ASP A 167 -13.99 -27.73 14.51
N LEU A 168 -14.57 -28.74 13.86
CA LEU A 168 -14.84 -30.07 14.41
C LEU A 168 -13.94 -31.15 13.77
N GLY A 169 -12.73 -30.77 13.33
CA GLY A 169 -11.72 -31.71 12.84
C GLY A 169 -11.96 -32.17 11.40
N ALA A 170 -12.83 -33.16 11.20
CA ALA A 170 -13.15 -33.66 9.86
C ALA A 170 -14.04 -32.68 9.06
N VAL A 171 -14.81 -31.84 9.76
CA VAL A 171 -15.71 -30.85 9.17
C VAL A 171 -15.49 -29.49 9.83
N ILE A 172 -15.40 -28.45 9.01
CA ILE A 172 -15.20 -27.05 9.42
C ILE A 172 -16.44 -26.29 8.99
N TYR A 173 -17.13 -25.67 9.94
CA TYR A 173 -18.31 -24.85 9.67
C TYR A 173 -17.96 -23.38 9.77
N GLN A 174 -18.19 -22.63 8.71
CA GLN A 174 -18.21 -21.17 8.74
C GLN A 174 -19.64 -20.74 9.07
N TRP A 175 -19.85 -20.12 10.23
CA TRP A 175 -21.13 -19.58 10.64
C TRP A 175 -21.14 -18.06 10.44
N CYS A 176 -22.14 -17.52 9.74
CA CYS A 176 -22.27 -16.10 9.45
C CYS A 176 -23.48 -15.49 10.15
N GLY A 177 -23.25 -14.49 11.01
CA GLY A 177 -24.32 -13.73 11.67
C GLY A 177 -25.17 -12.94 10.66
N SER A 178 -26.44 -12.69 11.00
CA SER A 178 -27.39 -12.00 10.12
C SER A 178 -26.99 -10.56 9.73
N LYS A 179 -26.13 -9.92 10.54
CA LYS A 179 -25.64 -8.54 10.34
C LYS A 179 -24.14 -8.46 10.03
N CYS A 180 -23.47 -9.58 9.75
CA CYS A 180 -22.04 -9.57 9.44
C CYS A 180 -21.73 -8.85 8.12
N ASN A 181 -20.60 -8.16 8.07
CA ASN A 181 -20.23 -7.40 6.88
C ASN A 181 -19.58 -8.30 5.79
N LYS A 182 -19.60 -7.85 4.53
CA LYS A 182 -19.08 -8.63 3.38
C LYS A 182 -17.58 -8.95 3.51
N TYR A 183 -16.82 -8.12 4.21
CA TYR A 183 -15.37 -8.28 4.37
C TYR A 183 -15.04 -9.37 5.40
N GLU A 184 -15.77 -9.42 6.52
CA GLU A 184 -15.71 -10.49 7.52
C GLU A 184 -16.09 -11.83 6.92
N ARG A 185 -17.12 -11.87 6.08
CA ARG A 185 -17.56 -13.09 5.39
C ARG A 185 -16.48 -13.64 4.44
N LEU A 186 -15.85 -12.76 3.64
CA LEU A 186 -14.75 -13.14 2.75
C LEU A 186 -13.54 -13.65 3.54
N ARG A 187 -13.21 -12.99 4.65
CA ARG A 187 -12.08 -13.37 5.50
C ARG A 187 -12.32 -14.66 6.28
N ALA A 188 -13.53 -14.86 6.79
CA ALA A 188 -13.92 -16.12 7.42
C ALA A 188 -13.76 -17.30 6.44
N ALA A 189 -14.14 -17.12 5.17
CA ALA A 189 -13.95 -18.14 4.13
C ALA A 189 -12.47 -18.44 3.87
N GLN A 190 -11.61 -17.42 3.83
CA GLN A 190 -10.17 -17.59 3.66
C GLN A 190 -9.53 -18.32 4.85
N VAL A 191 -9.92 -17.98 6.08
CA VAL A 191 -9.42 -18.63 7.29
C VAL A 191 -9.86 -20.09 7.32
N ALA A 192 -11.13 -20.38 7.03
CA ALA A 192 -11.66 -21.74 6.99
C ALA A 192 -11.00 -22.61 5.90
N ALA A 193 -10.79 -22.07 4.70
CA ALA A 193 -10.02 -22.73 3.64
C ALA A 193 -8.56 -22.97 4.06
N GLY A 194 -7.95 -22.01 4.75
CA GLY A 194 -6.60 -22.12 5.30
C GLY A 194 -6.46 -23.24 6.33
N ILE A 195 -7.47 -23.48 7.17
CA ILE A 195 -7.49 -24.62 8.10
C ILE A 195 -7.61 -25.94 7.33
N ARG A 196 -8.52 -26.03 6.36
CA ARG A 196 -8.69 -27.21 5.51
C ARG A 196 -7.40 -27.61 4.79
N ASP A 197 -6.79 -26.66 4.08
CA ASP A 197 -5.70 -26.95 3.16
C ASP A 197 -4.37 -27.15 3.90
N ASN A 198 -4.11 -26.32 4.92
CA ASN A 198 -2.81 -26.33 5.59
C ASN A 198 -2.77 -27.19 6.84
N GLU A 199 -3.87 -27.29 7.61
CA GLU A 199 -3.89 -28.10 8.84
C GLU A 199 -4.38 -29.51 8.58
N ARG A 200 -5.26 -29.69 7.58
CA ARG A 200 -5.89 -30.99 7.27
C ARG A 200 -5.42 -31.59 5.94
N LYS A 201 -4.51 -30.91 5.22
CA LYS A 201 -3.98 -31.31 3.90
C LYS A 201 -5.08 -31.53 2.86
N GLY A 202 -6.10 -30.68 2.88
CA GLY A 202 -7.26 -30.75 1.98
C GLY A 202 -8.29 -31.84 2.31
N ARG A 203 -8.12 -32.56 3.43
CA ARG A 203 -8.97 -33.72 3.78
C ARG A 203 -10.20 -33.40 4.63
N ALA A 204 -10.37 -32.16 5.05
CA ALA A 204 -11.55 -31.72 5.80
C ALA A 204 -12.63 -31.14 4.88
N GLN A 205 -13.89 -31.32 5.24
CA GLN A 205 -15.02 -30.72 4.54
C GLN A 205 -15.30 -29.32 5.09
N LEU A 206 -15.58 -28.36 4.21
CA LEU A 206 -15.94 -26.99 4.59
C LEU A 206 -17.42 -26.76 4.28
N ILE A 207 -18.18 -26.29 5.26
CA ILE A 207 -19.62 -26.03 5.16
C ILE A 207 -19.87 -24.59 5.62
N VAL A 208 -20.65 -23.83 4.87
CA VAL A 208 -21.06 -22.46 5.25
C VAL A 208 -22.50 -22.49 5.70
N GLU A 209 -22.77 -21.94 6.88
CA GLU A 209 -24.10 -21.85 7.48
C GLU A 209 -24.39 -20.39 7.86
N GLU A 210 -25.62 -19.97 7.60
CA GLU A 210 -26.10 -18.63 7.97
C GLU A 210 -26.99 -18.71 9.21
N GLU A 211 -27.06 -17.60 9.95
CA GLU A 211 -27.94 -17.49 11.11
C GLU A 211 -29.39 -17.89 10.77
N GLY A 212 -29.92 -18.89 11.48
CA GLY A 212 -31.27 -19.45 11.26
C GLY A 212 -31.32 -20.67 10.34
N GLN A 213 -30.19 -21.09 9.75
CA GLN A 213 -30.07 -22.29 8.91
C GLN A 213 -29.13 -23.33 9.52
N GLU A 214 -28.96 -23.33 10.84
CA GLU A 214 -27.96 -24.16 11.51
C GLU A 214 -28.25 -25.67 11.37
N SER A 215 -27.23 -26.45 11.00
CA SER A 215 -27.38 -27.90 10.85
C SER A 215 -27.49 -28.62 12.18
N THR A 216 -28.06 -29.83 12.14
CA THR A 216 -28.14 -30.73 13.32
C THR A 216 -26.77 -31.01 13.96
N SER A 217 -25.68 -30.93 13.20
CA SER A 217 -24.31 -31.13 13.70
C SER A 217 -23.85 -29.97 14.60
N ILE A 218 -24.08 -28.72 14.20
CA ILE A 218 -23.76 -27.55 15.04
C ILE A 218 -24.65 -27.55 16.30
N ILE A 219 -25.95 -27.82 16.15
CA ILE A 219 -26.90 -27.85 17.28
C ILE A 219 -26.56 -28.96 18.28
N LYS A 220 -26.04 -30.10 17.82
CA LYS A 220 -25.60 -31.19 18.70
C LYS A 220 -24.42 -30.79 19.58
N VAL A 221 -23.50 -29.98 19.06
CA VAL A 221 -22.27 -29.57 19.75
C VAL A 221 -22.50 -28.36 20.64
N LEU A 222 -23.19 -27.33 20.13
CA LEU A 222 -23.42 -26.07 20.85
C LEU A 222 -24.71 -26.05 21.68
N GLY A 223 -25.60 -27.03 21.48
CA GLY A 223 -26.94 -27.05 22.07
C GLY A 223 -27.96 -26.18 21.31
N LYS A 224 -29.15 -26.02 21.89
CA LYS A 224 -30.22 -25.22 21.27
C LYS A 224 -29.84 -23.74 21.23
N LYS A 225 -29.91 -23.14 20.04
CA LYS A 225 -29.57 -21.73 19.80
C LYS A 225 -30.44 -20.77 20.63
N PRO A 226 -29.86 -19.90 21.47
CA PRO A 226 -30.57 -18.82 22.14
C PRO A 226 -30.73 -17.60 21.23
N GLU A 227 -31.36 -16.55 21.72
CA GLU A 227 -31.35 -15.25 21.05
C GLU A 227 -29.98 -14.58 21.20
N LEU A 228 -29.35 -14.21 20.09
CA LEU A 228 -27.98 -13.66 20.05
C LEU A 228 -27.97 -12.13 20.17
N SER A 229 -26.90 -11.57 20.73
CA SER A 229 -26.74 -10.12 20.87
C SER A 229 -26.49 -9.42 19.52
N GLU A 230 -26.94 -8.17 19.46
CA GLU A 230 -26.56 -7.17 18.46
C GLU A 230 -25.11 -6.75 18.79
N GLY A 231 -24.13 -6.98 17.92
CA GLY A 231 -22.73 -6.68 18.25
C GLY A 231 -22.50 -5.20 18.58
N ASP A 232 -21.53 -4.90 19.45
CA ASP A 232 -21.15 -3.52 19.81
C ASP A 232 -20.50 -2.81 18.60
N ASP A 233 -21.25 -1.89 17.99
CA ASP A 233 -20.85 -1.12 16.80
C ASP A 233 -20.71 0.39 17.11
N ASP A 234 -21.01 0.83 18.34
CA ASP A 234 -21.24 2.24 18.70
C ASP A 234 -20.06 2.94 19.45
N ASP A 235 -19.03 2.20 19.88
CA ASP A 235 -17.90 2.75 20.67
C ASP A 235 -16.69 3.17 19.80
N ASP A 236 -16.63 2.73 18.53
CA ASP A 236 -15.46 2.88 17.66
C ASP A 236 -15.38 4.23 16.92
N THR A 237 -16.41 5.07 16.96
CA THR A 237 -16.46 6.32 16.16
C THR A 237 -16.28 7.59 16.97
N VAL A 238 -16.63 7.60 18.26
CA VAL A 238 -16.59 8.79 19.12
C VAL A 238 -15.35 8.81 20.01
N ALA A 239 -14.87 7.64 20.47
CA ALA A 239 -13.60 7.53 21.22
C ALA A 239 -12.35 7.74 20.34
N ASP A 240 -12.45 7.40 19.05
CA ASP A 240 -11.36 7.45 18.08
C ASP A 240 -11.06 8.88 17.57
N MET A 241 -12.01 9.82 17.73
CA MET A 241 -11.92 11.18 17.19
C MET A 241 -11.31 12.20 18.17
N THR A 242 -11.46 12.03 19.48
CA THR A 242 -10.88 12.91 20.51
C THR A 242 -9.47 12.51 20.94
N HIS A 243 -9.10 11.23 20.79
CA HIS A 243 -7.79 10.70 21.21
C HIS A 243 -6.65 10.87 20.18
N ARG A 244 -6.94 11.31 18.96
CA ARG A 244 -5.93 11.55 17.91
C ARG A 244 -5.13 12.86 18.07
N LYS A 245 -5.51 13.75 19.00
CA LYS A 245 -4.97 15.13 19.12
C LYS A 245 -4.04 15.40 20.30
N MET A 246 -3.59 14.40 21.05
CA MET A 246 -2.75 14.65 22.25
C MET A 246 -1.61 13.66 22.36
N ALA A 247 -0.66 13.71 21.42
CA ALA A 247 0.64 13.10 21.68
C ALA A 247 1.47 14.04 22.55
N LYS A 248 2.17 13.50 23.56
CA LYS A 248 3.05 14.26 24.46
C LYS A 248 4.49 13.75 24.32
N LEU A 249 5.46 14.64 24.48
CA LEU A 249 6.88 14.29 24.47
C LEU A 249 7.45 14.44 25.88
N PHE A 250 8.06 13.38 26.38
CA PHE A 250 8.74 13.33 27.67
C PHE A 250 10.23 13.04 27.47
N MET A 251 11.08 13.58 28.34
CA MET A 251 12.50 13.25 28.44
C MET A 251 12.71 12.27 29.58
N VAL A 252 13.57 11.30 29.34
CA VAL A 252 14.01 10.30 30.30
C VAL A 252 15.46 10.63 30.63
N SER A 253 15.72 10.98 31.89
CA SER A 253 17.06 11.38 32.34
C SER A 253 17.37 10.78 33.72
N ASP A 254 18.59 10.29 33.89
CA ASP A 254 19.12 9.76 35.14
C ASP A 254 19.98 10.75 35.94
N ALA A 255 20.12 12.00 35.47
CA ALA A 255 21.00 13.03 36.01
C ALA A 255 20.80 13.34 37.52
N THR A 256 19.65 12.94 38.09
CA THR A 256 19.35 13.07 39.53
C THR A 256 19.82 11.89 40.39
N GLY A 257 20.48 10.89 39.80
CA GLY A 257 20.85 9.62 40.44
C GLY A 257 19.74 8.56 40.43
N SER A 258 18.59 8.86 39.80
CA SER A 258 17.48 7.94 39.57
C SER A 258 16.77 8.30 38.26
N MET A 259 16.29 7.29 37.52
CA MET A 259 15.61 7.49 36.24
C MET A 259 14.30 8.28 36.43
N GLN A 260 14.21 9.49 35.88
CA GLN A 260 13.01 10.31 35.93
C GLN A 260 12.47 10.61 34.53
N VAL A 261 11.14 10.69 34.44
CA VAL A 261 10.42 11.06 33.21
C VAL A 261 9.83 12.45 33.41
N SER A 262 10.30 13.43 32.65
CA SER A 262 9.83 14.83 32.71
C SER A 262 9.14 15.23 31.41
N LEU A 263 8.07 16.03 31.50
CA LEU A 263 7.33 16.50 30.33
C LEU A 263 8.15 17.58 29.61
N VAL A 264 8.43 17.38 28.32
CA VAL A 264 9.16 18.33 27.47
C VAL A 264 8.19 19.14 26.64
N SER A 265 7.15 18.49 26.12
CA SER A 265 6.10 19.15 25.34
C SER A 265 4.78 18.42 25.54
N ASP A 266 3.73 19.20 25.80
CA ASP A 266 2.40 18.72 26.11
C ASP A 266 1.47 18.63 24.89
N VAL A 267 1.91 19.13 23.73
CA VAL A 267 1.14 19.18 22.48
C VAL A 267 2.04 18.97 21.27
N ASN A 268 1.67 18.03 20.40
CA ASN A 268 2.29 17.82 19.09
C ASN A 268 1.75 18.80 18.02
N PRO A 269 2.48 19.03 16.91
CA PRO A 269 3.76 18.44 16.55
C PRO A 269 4.96 19.17 17.20
N PHE A 270 5.96 18.39 17.57
CA PHE A 270 7.13 18.78 18.35
C PHE A 270 8.23 19.39 17.47
N SER A 271 9.16 20.19 18.01
CA SER A 271 10.37 20.57 17.26
C SER A 271 11.38 19.41 17.28
N CYS A 272 12.07 19.16 16.17
CA CYS A 272 13.16 18.17 16.13
C CYS A 272 14.31 18.56 17.06
N ASP A 273 14.53 19.85 17.30
CA ASP A 273 15.54 20.36 18.22
C ASP A 273 15.31 19.92 19.68
N LEU A 274 14.12 19.39 20.01
CA LEU A 274 13.81 18.84 21.32
C LEU A 274 14.45 17.46 21.56
N LEU A 275 14.80 16.71 20.50
CA LEU A 275 15.45 15.41 20.61
C LEU A 275 16.96 15.60 20.76
N LEU A 276 17.43 15.70 22.00
CA LEU A 276 18.84 15.82 22.33
C LEU A 276 19.54 14.45 22.21
N SER A 277 20.64 14.38 21.45
CA SER A 277 21.40 13.14 21.24
C SER A 277 21.96 12.52 22.53
N GLU A 278 22.08 13.32 23.59
CA GLU A 278 22.57 12.93 24.91
C GLU A 278 21.51 12.31 25.82
N GLU A 279 20.23 12.30 25.43
CA GLU A 279 19.12 11.88 26.30
C GLU A 279 18.21 10.86 25.60
N CYS A 280 17.35 10.19 26.36
CA CYS A 280 16.28 9.35 25.82
C CYS A 280 14.93 10.08 25.94
N PHE A 281 14.00 9.84 25.02
CA PHE A 281 12.68 10.49 25.03
C PHE A 281 11.56 9.46 24.90
N ILE A 282 10.40 9.73 25.52
CA ILE A 282 9.16 8.98 25.33
C ILE A 282 8.17 9.87 24.58
N LEU A 283 7.76 9.41 23.40
CA LEU A 283 6.61 9.97 22.70
C LEU A 283 5.37 9.17 23.12
N ASP A 284 4.59 9.80 23.98
CA ASP A 284 3.33 9.27 24.48
C ASP A 284 2.23 9.49 23.45
N ASN A 285 1.82 8.41 22.80
CA ASN A 285 0.62 8.33 21.98
C ASN A 285 -0.34 7.25 22.54
N GLY A 286 -0.31 7.07 23.87
CA GLY A 286 -1.00 5.99 24.59
C GLY A 286 -2.51 5.97 24.38
N ALA A 287 -3.10 7.12 24.05
CA ALA A 287 -4.51 7.24 23.66
C ALA A 287 -4.86 6.42 22.39
N ASN A 288 -3.87 6.14 21.53
CA ASN A 288 -3.98 5.25 20.37
C ASN A 288 -3.32 3.89 20.64
N ASN A 289 -3.20 3.49 21.91
CA ASN A 289 -2.57 2.24 22.37
C ASN A 289 -1.13 2.03 21.87
N LYS A 290 -0.36 3.10 21.67
CA LYS A 290 1.04 3.00 21.23
C LYS A 290 1.93 4.09 21.83
N ILE A 291 3.11 3.72 22.30
CA ILE A 291 4.15 4.66 22.74
C ILE A 291 5.46 4.40 22.02
N TYR A 292 6.27 5.45 21.85
CA TYR A 292 7.61 5.34 21.29
C TYR A 292 8.65 5.75 22.31
N VAL A 293 9.81 5.09 22.29
CA VAL A 293 11.01 5.55 23.00
C VAL A 293 12.07 5.86 21.97
N TRP A 294 12.63 7.06 22.00
CA TRP A 294 13.74 7.47 21.16
C TRP A 294 15.03 7.47 21.99
N LYS A 295 16.06 6.77 21.51
CA LYS A 295 17.37 6.64 22.18
C LYS A 295 18.39 7.54 21.49
N GLY A 296 18.82 8.61 22.17
CA GLY A 296 19.92 9.43 21.71
C GLY A 296 21.21 8.63 21.50
N LYS A 297 21.96 8.98 20.46
CA LYS A 297 23.22 8.32 20.08
C LYS A 297 24.29 8.43 21.15
N HIS A 298 24.27 9.53 21.90
CA HIS A 298 25.19 9.87 22.98
C HIS A 298 24.59 9.69 24.37
N ALA A 299 23.35 9.18 24.47
CA ALA A 299 22.69 8.90 25.74
C ALA A 299 23.39 7.82 26.57
N ASN A 300 23.18 7.87 27.89
CA ASN A 300 23.83 6.96 28.83
C ASN A 300 23.58 5.49 28.42
N PRO A 301 24.62 4.64 28.32
CA PRO A 301 24.45 3.22 28.03
C PRO A 301 23.46 2.50 28.97
N GLU A 302 23.35 2.89 30.24
CA GLU A 302 22.38 2.32 31.18
C GLU A 302 20.94 2.74 30.83
N GLU A 303 20.71 3.99 30.45
CA GLU A 303 19.40 4.49 29.96
C GLU A 303 18.97 3.78 28.69
N ARG A 304 19.88 3.65 27.72
CA ARG A 304 19.63 2.96 26.45
C ARG A 304 19.23 1.50 26.64
N LYS A 305 19.81 0.82 27.63
CA LYS A 305 19.46 -0.56 28.02
C LYS A 305 18.16 -0.64 28.81
N ALA A 306 17.86 0.39 29.60
CA ALA A 306 16.64 0.49 30.38
C ALA A 306 15.42 0.94 29.57
N ALA A 307 15.59 1.44 28.35
CA ALA A 307 14.54 2.04 27.50
C ALA A 307 13.21 1.26 27.48
N MET A 308 13.25 -0.07 27.26
CA MET A 308 12.04 -0.91 27.24
C MET A 308 11.36 -0.98 28.61
N LYS A 309 12.15 -1.14 29.69
CA LYS A 309 11.66 -1.19 31.06
C LYS A 309 11.07 0.16 31.48
N THR A 310 11.68 1.26 31.06
CA THR A 310 11.17 2.62 31.29
C THR A 310 9.82 2.80 30.59
N ALA A 311 9.66 2.33 29.36
CA ALA A 311 8.39 2.36 28.63
C ALA A 311 7.27 1.55 29.32
N GLU A 312 7.59 0.34 29.79
CA GLU A 312 6.63 -0.48 30.55
C GLU A 312 6.24 0.17 31.88
N GLY A 313 7.20 0.79 32.57
CA GLY A 313 6.95 1.60 33.77
C GLY A 313 6.05 2.79 33.48
N PHE A 314 6.29 3.48 32.37
CA PHE A 314 5.51 4.63 31.91
C PHE A 314 4.06 4.26 31.60
N ILE A 315 3.81 3.14 30.91
CA ILE A 315 2.44 2.62 30.67
C ILE A 315 1.69 2.42 31.99
N LYS A 316 2.34 1.81 32.99
CA LYS A 316 1.73 1.59 34.32
C LYS A 316 1.46 2.90 35.04
N GLN A 317 2.41 3.84 34.99
CA GLN A 317 2.29 5.15 35.63
C GLN A 317 1.14 5.98 35.04
N MET A 318 0.98 5.95 33.71
CA MET A 318 -0.05 6.71 33.00
C MET A 318 -1.42 6.02 33.00
N GLY A 319 -1.52 4.81 33.56
CA GLY A 319 -2.77 4.04 33.62
C GLY A 319 -3.24 3.51 32.25
N TYR A 320 -2.33 3.40 31.28
CA TYR A 320 -2.65 2.86 29.96
C TYR A 320 -2.84 1.35 30.01
N SER A 321 -3.51 0.81 28.98
CA SER A 321 -3.70 -0.64 28.84
C SER A 321 -2.35 -1.37 28.84
N ALA A 322 -2.28 -2.52 29.53
CA ALA A 322 -1.10 -3.39 29.49
C ALA A 322 -0.79 -3.88 28.05
N ASN A 323 -1.80 -3.82 27.17
CA ASN A 323 -1.73 -4.20 25.77
C ASN A 323 -1.16 -3.11 24.85
N SER A 324 -0.84 -1.92 25.39
CA SER A 324 -0.26 -0.83 24.61
C SER A 324 1.06 -1.25 23.95
N GLN A 325 1.18 -0.93 22.66
CA GLN A 325 2.35 -1.23 21.85
C GLN A 325 3.52 -0.33 22.27
N ILE A 326 4.73 -0.91 22.31
CA ILE A 326 5.96 -0.19 22.59
C ILE A 326 6.91 -0.34 21.41
N GLN A 327 7.41 0.78 20.90
CA GLN A 327 8.43 0.80 19.87
C GLN A 327 9.65 1.63 20.34
N VAL A 328 10.84 1.04 20.34
CA VAL A 328 12.09 1.73 20.74
C VAL A 328 12.93 1.98 19.50
N LEU A 329 13.29 3.23 19.25
CA LEU A 329 13.97 3.75 18.07
C LEU A 329 15.34 4.30 18.47
N PRO A 330 16.45 3.92 17.82
CA PRO A 330 17.71 4.64 17.95
C PRO A 330 17.71 5.94 17.12
N GLU A 331 18.48 6.94 17.53
CA GLU A 331 18.77 8.14 16.73
C GLU A 331 19.33 7.76 15.35
N GLY A 332 18.71 8.30 14.29
CA GLY A 332 18.97 7.96 12.88
C GLY A 332 18.25 6.70 12.39
N GLY A 333 17.51 6.00 13.25
CA GLY A 333 16.69 4.82 12.95
C GLY A 333 15.19 5.09 13.03
N GLU A 334 14.76 6.36 12.95
CA GLU A 334 13.38 6.76 13.15
C GLU A 334 12.47 6.35 11.98
N THR A 335 11.28 5.85 12.30
CA THR A 335 10.30 5.45 11.28
C THR A 335 9.46 6.63 10.80
N PRO A 336 8.89 6.60 9.57
CA PRO A 336 8.01 7.66 9.07
C PRO A 336 6.84 7.99 10.02
N ILE A 337 6.28 6.96 10.67
CA ILE A 337 5.19 7.11 11.65
C ILE A 337 5.65 7.83 12.93
N PHE A 338 6.94 7.76 13.29
CA PHE A 338 7.48 8.56 14.39
C PHE A 338 7.77 9.99 13.94
N LYS A 339 8.39 10.16 12.76
CA LYS A 339 8.78 11.48 12.22
C LYS A 339 7.57 12.40 12.02
N GLN A 340 6.38 11.86 11.70
CA GLN A 340 5.16 12.66 11.52
C GLN A 340 4.80 13.54 12.73
N PHE A 341 5.21 13.17 13.94
CA PHE A 341 4.89 13.94 15.15
C PHE A 341 5.76 15.18 15.33
N PHE A 342 6.71 15.46 14.42
CA PHE A 342 7.67 16.54 14.54
C PHE A 342 7.60 17.50 13.35
N LYS A 343 7.72 18.82 13.60
CA LYS A 343 7.86 19.85 12.58
C LYS A 343 9.32 19.95 12.12
N ASN A 344 9.53 20.29 10.85
CA ASN A 344 10.84 20.64 10.29
C ASN A 344 11.93 19.56 10.44
N TRP A 345 11.56 18.27 10.31
CA TRP A 345 12.52 17.16 10.38
C TRP A 345 13.53 17.21 9.24
N LYS A 346 14.82 17.39 9.56
CA LYS A 346 15.93 17.42 8.62
C LYS A 346 16.86 16.25 8.92
N ASP A 347 17.06 15.36 7.96
CA ASP A 347 18.01 14.26 8.14
C ASP A 347 19.45 14.80 8.04
N VAL A 348 20.33 14.41 8.97
CA VAL A 348 21.69 14.94 9.24
C VAL A 348 22.67 14.92 8.04
N ASN A 349 22.26 14.36 6.90
CA ASN A 349 23.04 14.29 5.66
C ASN A 349 22.47 15.12 4.48
N GLN A 350 21.52 16.03 4.71
CA GLN A 350 21.12 17.02 3.69
C GLN A 350 22.12 18.18 3.66
N SER A 351 22.94 18.28 2.61
CA SER A 351 23.83 19.42 2.35
C SER A 351 23.26 20.30 1.23
N GLU A 352 23.44 21.61 1.36
CA GLU A 352 23.08 22.65 0.39
C GLU A 352 24.00 22.61 -0.86
N GLY A 353 23.40 22.67 -2.05
CA GLY A 353 24.09 23.13 -3.26
C GLY A 353 24.88 22.10 -4.09
N PHE A 354 24.93 22.35 -5.39
CA PHE A 354 25.39 21.49 -6.50
C PHE A 354 26.83 20.97 -6.39
N GLY A 355 27.01 19.65 -6.62
CA GLY A 355 28.28 19.07 -7.07
C GLY A 355 28.57 17.65 -6.56
N GLN A 356 28.34 16.65 -7.42
CA GLN A 356 28.73 15.23 -7.29
C GLN A 356 28.10 14.39 -6.15
N VAL A 357 27.06 13.67 -6.57
CA VAL A 357 26.63 12.29 -6.22
C VAL A 357 27.07 11.77 -4.86
N TYR A 358 26.12 11.53 -3.95
CA TYR A 358 25.81 10.22 -3.37
C TYR A 358 24.49 10.34 -2.60
N THR A 359 23.42 9.78 -3.18
CA THR A 359 22.06 9.81 -2.62
C THR A 359 21.97 8.92 -1.37
N THR A 360 21.57 9.51 -0.24
CA THR A 360 21.30 8.82 1.03
C THR A 360 19.95 8.13 0.97
N GLU A 361 19.97 6.84 0.65
CA GLU A 361 18.79 5.98 0.53
C GLU A 361 18.20 5.60 1.90
N THR A 362 16.99 6.11 2.20
CA THR A 362 16.19 5.69 3.35
C THR A 362 14.76 5.34 2.93
N ILE A 363 14.61 4.20 2.26
CA ILE A 363 13.39 3.39 2.28
C ILE A 363 13.88 1.97 2.54
N ALA A 364 13.19 1.21 3.41
CA ALA A 364 13.53 -0.19 3.69
C ALA A 364 13.82 -0.91 2.37
N ARG A 365 15.07 -1.30 2.12
CA ARG A 365 15.42 -2.24 1.06
C ARG A 365 14.79 -3.59 1.43
N ILE A 366 13.50 -3.74 1.11
CA ILE A 366 13.09 -4.85 0.25
C ILE A 366 14.36 -5.28 -0.52
N LYS A 367 14.78 -6.55 -0.47
CA LYS A 367 15.57 -7.06 -1.58
C LYS A 367 14.69 -6.74 -2.80
N GLN A 368 14.92 -5.58 -3.40
CA GLN A 368 14.98 -5.43 -4.82
C GLN A 368 15.98 -6.51 -5.10
N ILE A 369 15.41 -7.69 -5.38
CA ILE A 369 15.96 -8.44 -6.45
C ILE A 369 15.99 -7.37 -7.52
N GLU A 370 17.19 -6.83 -7.80
CA GLU A 370 17.35 -5.99 -8.99
C GLU A 370 16.52 -6.68 -10.04
N PHE A 371 15.57 -5.94 -10.62
CA PHE A 371 14.64 -6.51 -11.58
C PHE A 371 15.50 -7.15 -12.65
N ASP A 372 15.70 -8.45 -12.48
CA ASP A 372 16.52 -9.26 -13.33
C ASP A 372 15.49 -10.02 -14.12
N ALA A 373 15.05 -9.34 -15.17
CA ALA A 373 14.27 -9.87 -16.26
C ALA A 373 14.59 -11.36 -16.54
N SER A 374 15.88 -11.70 -16.53
CA SER A 374 16.37 -13.04 -16.83
C SER A 374 16.04 -14.10 -15.77
N LYS A 375 15.68 -13.73 -14.54
CA LYS A 375 15.39 -14.64 -13.41
C LYS A 375 13.90 -14.78 -13.07
N LEU A 376 13.00 -14.06 -13.75
CA LEU A 376 11.57 -14.15 -13.47
C LEU A 376 10.99 -15.55 -13.69
N HIS A 377 11.42 -16.23 -14.75
CA HIS A 377 10.94 -17.58 -15.07
C HIS A 377 11.39 -18.65 -14.07
N SER A 378 12.33 -18.34 -13.16
CA SER A 378 12.88 -19.26 -12.16
C SER A 378 12.54 -18.86 -10.72
N CYS A 379 11.85 -17.72 -10.49
CA CYS A 379 11.51 -17.22 -9.15
C CYS A 379 10.04 -16.76 -9.05
N PRO A 380 9.09 -17.66 -8.75
CA PRO A 380 7.66 -17.34 -8.62
C PRO A 380 7.34 -16.23 -7.60
N GLN A 381 8.18 -16.06 -6.57
CA GLN A 381 8.04 -15.01 -5.57
C GLN A 381 8.39 -13.62 -6.11
N MET A 382 9.35 -13.51 -7.05
CA MET A 382 9.67 -12.26 -7.73
C MET A 382 8.53 -11.87 -8.66
N ALA A 383 8.00 -12.84 -9.41
CA ALA A 383 6.88 -12.64 -10.31
C ALA A 383 5.63 -12.11 -9.60
N ALA A 384 5.23 -12.75 -8.49
CA ALA A 384 4.08 -12.34 -7.69
C ALA A 384 4.25 -11.00 -6.98
N LYS A 385 5.49 -10.59 -6.67
CA LYS A 385 5.78 -9.34 -5.97
C LYS A 385 5.75 -8.12 -6.88
N HIS A 386 6.18 -8.29 -8.13
CA HIS A 386 6.25 -7.22 -9.12
C HIS A 386 5.06 -7.24 -10.09
N ASN A 387 4.13 -8.20 -9.95
CA ASN A 387 3.04 -8.47 -10.91
C ASN A 387 3.55 -8.69 -12.35
N MET A 388 4.69 -9.37 -12.47
CA MET A 388 5.39 -9.65 -13.73
C MET A 388 5.49 -11.16 -13.89
N VAL A 389 4.94 -11.78 -14.94
CA VAL A 389 5.12 -13.24 -15.12
C VAL A 389 6.47 -13.59 -15.75
N ASP A 390 7.01 -12.66 -16.53
CA ASP A 390 8.38 -12.64 -17.03
C ASP A 390 8.84 -11.20 -17.32
N ASP A 391 9.84 -11.03 -18.18
CA ASP A 391 10.41 -9.74 -18.57
C ASP A 391 9.75 -9.09 -19.78
N GLY A 392 8.69 -9.68 -20.33
CA GLY A 392 8.06 -9.21 -21.57
C GLY A 392 8.80 -9.59 -22.86
N SER A 393 9.81 -10.47 -22.81
CA SER A 393 10.60 -10.89 -23.98
C SER A 393 9.97 -12.00 -24.85
N GLY A 394 8.84 -12.55 -24.41
CA GLY A 394 8.07 -13.59 -25.10
C GLY A 394 7.46 -13.14 -26.43
N LYS A 395 6.75 -14.08 -27.08
CA LYS A 395 6.11 -13.81 -28.38
C LYS A 395 4.84 -12.99 -28.16
N THR A 396 4.78 -11.82 -28.78
CA THR A 396 3.65 -10.89 -28.69
C THR A 396 2.94 -10.77 -30.03
N GLU A 397 1.62 -11.01 -30.04
CA GLU A 397 0.75 -10.82 -31.20
C GLU A 397 -0.35 -9.83 -30.81
N ILE A 398 -0.47 -8.72 -31.54
CA ILE A 398 -1.45 -7.67 -31.24
C ILE A 398 -2.47 -7.60 -32.36
N TRP A 399 -3.75 -7.62 -31.99
CA TRP A 399 -4.87 -7.38 -32.89
C TRP A 399 -5.67 -6.17 -32.42
N ARG A 400 -6.13 -5.37 -33.36
CA ARG A 400 -7.20 -4.40 -33.16
C ARG A 400 -8.54 -5.11 -33.29
N VAL A 401 -9.50 -4.70 -32.46
CA VAL A 401 -10.89 -5.15 -32.52
C VAL A 401 -11.67 -4.34 -33.54
N GLU A 402 -12.31 -5.05 -34.45
CA GLU A 402 -13.25 -4.52 -35.43
C GLU A 402 -14.54 -5.34 -35.43
N SER A 403 -15.60 -4.80 -36.04
CA SER A 403 -16.91 -5.46 -36.13
C SER A 403 -16.86 -6.82 -36.84
N ASN A 404 -15.85 -7.05 -37.68
CA ASN A 404 -15.62 -8.29 -38.42
C ASN A 404 -14.65 -9.26 -37.71
N GLY A 405 -14.10 -8.91 -36.53
CA GLY A 405 -13.22 -9.77 -35.75
C GLY A 405 -11.89 -9.12 -35.34
N ARG A 406 -10.82 -9.92 -35.33
CA ARG A 406 -9.47 -9.52 -34.90
C ARG A 406 -8.60 -9.18 -36.10
N ILE A 407 -8.17 -7.93 -36.22
CA ILE A 407 -7.31 -7.45 -37.32
C ILE A 407 -5.88 -7.29 -36.82
N PRO A 408 -4.87 -7.96 -37.40
CA PRO A 408 -3.49 -7.85 -36.96
C PRO A 408 -2.96 -6.42 -37.05
N VAL A 409 -2.27 -5.98 -36.00
CA VAL A 409 -1.55 -4.71 -35.94
C VAL A 409 -0.14 -4.90 -36.52
N ASP A 410 0.38 -3.87 -37.18
CA ASP A 410 1.74 -3.90 -37.72
C ASP A 410 2.77 -3.90 -36.57
N GLU A 411 3.72 -4.83 -36.59
CA GLU A 411 4.78 -4.97 -35.57
C GLU A 411 5.62 -3.70 -35.39
N SER A 412 5.77 -2.90 -36.45
CA SER A 412 6.49 -1.61 -36.39
C SER A 412 5.79 -0.57 -35.50
N THR A 413 4.48 -0.76 -35.25
CA THR A 413 3.61 0.12 -34.46
C THR A 413 3.25 -0.47 -33.09
N TYR A 414 3.89 -1.56 -32.67
CA TYR A 414 3.68 -2.10 -31.32
C TYR A 414 4.09 -1.06 -30.26
N GLY A 415 3.18 -0.83 -29.31
CA GLY A 415 3.30 0.24 -28.32
C GLY A 415 2.59 1.54 -28.71
N HIS A 416 1.94 1.57 -29.88
CA HIS A 416 1.10 2.68 -30.32
C HIS A 416 -0.37 2.27 -30.23
N PHE A 417 -1.12 2.91 -29.34
CA PHE A 417 -2.54 2.66 -29.15
C PHE A 417 -3.36 3.90 -29.46
N PHE A 418 -4.59 3.68 -29.90
CA PHE A 418 -5.57 4.73 -30.17
C PHE A 418 -6.69 4.61 -29.16
N GLY A 419 -7.02 5.71 -28.47
CA GLY A 419 -8.07 5.72 -27.45
C GLY A 419 -9.46 5.35 -27.99
N GLY A 420 -9.69 5.47 -29.30
CA GLY A 420 -10.93 5.06 -29.96
C GLY A 420 -11.01 3.57 -30.32
N ASP A 421 -9.96 2.79 -30.11
CA ASP A 421 -9.89 1.38 -30.47
C ASP A 421 -9.79 0.48 -29.22
N CYS A 422 -10.17 -0.79 -29.35
CA CYS A 422 -9.84 -1.85 -28.41
C CYS A 422 -8.79 -2.79 -29.03
N TYR A 423 -7.87 -3.29 -28.21
CA TYR A 423 -6.79 -4.17 -28.66
C TYR A 423 -6.79 -5.47 -27.86
N ILE A 424 -6.54 -6.58 -28.54
CA ILE A 424 -6.31 -7.88 -27.94
C ILE A 424 -4.84 -8.23 -28.16
N ILE A 425 -4.13 -8.53 -27.09
CA ILE A 425 -2.69 -8.83 -27.12
C ILE A 425 -2.51 -10.24 -26.57
N LEU A 426 -2.12 -11.17 -27.43
CA LEU A 426 -1.70 -12.50 -27.00
C LEU A 426 -0.20 -12.45 -26.73
N TYR A 427 0.15 -12.72 -25.48
CA TYR A 427 1.51 -12.88 -25.05
C TYR A 427 1.78 -14.34 -24.71
N THR A 428 2.75 -14.95 -25.37
CA THR A 428 3.18 -16.33 -25.12
C THR A 428 4.59 -16.32 -24.54
N TYR A 429 4.71 -16.81 -23.31
CA TYR A 429 5.96 -16.93 -22.58
C TYR A 429 6.27 -18.40 -22.27
N ARG A 430 7.45 -18.67 -21.69
CA ARG A 430 7.96 -20.04 -21.49
C ARG A 430 6.97 -20.98 -20.79
N SER A 431 6.15 -20.46 -19.88
CA SER A 431 5.33 -21.26 -18.97
C SER A 431 3.82 -21.08 -19.18
N GLY A 432 3.39 -20.32 -20.20
CA GLY A 432 1.96 -20.08 -20.42
C GLY A 432 1.64 -18.99 -21.44
N GLN A 433 0.37 -18.58 -21.44
CA GLN A 433 -0.16 -17.55 -22.33
C GLN A 433 -1.01 -16.55 -21.53
N ILE A 434 -0.90 -15.27 -21.88
CA ILE A 434 -1.72 -14.18 -21.34
C ILE A 434 -2.43 -13.50 -22.51
N ILE A 435 -3.71 -13.22 -22.35
CA ILE A 435 -4.49 -12.38 -23.26
C ILE A 435 -4.81 -11.07 -22.54
N TYR A 436 -4.16 -9.98 -22.96
CA TYR A 436 -4.58 -8.64 -22.54
C TYR A 436 -5.69 -8.13 -23.45
N THR A 437 -6.74 -7.58 -22.85
CA THR A 437 -7.78 -6.82 -23.54
C THR A 437 -7.62 -5.37 -23.14
N TRP A 438 -6.93 -4.58 -23.95
CA TRP A 438 -6.76 -3.15 -23.72
C TRP A 438 -7.92 -2.37 -24.33
N GLN A 439 -8.52 -1.48 -23.55
CA GLN A 439 -9.72 -0.74 -23.92
C GLN A 439 -9.42 0.75 -23.88
N GLY A 440 -9.51 1.37 -25.05
CA GLY A 440 -9.33 2.81 -25.19
C GLY A 440 -10.46 3.59 -24.52
N MET A 441 -10.11 4.78 -24.02
CA MET A 441 -11.00 5.65 -23.25
C MET A 441 -12.19 6.17 -24.08
N THR A 442 -12.03 6.30 -25.39
CA THR A 442 -13.06 6.77 -26.33
C THR A 442 -13.60 5.66 -27.23
N ALA A 443 -13.27 4.39 -26.95
CA ALA A 443 -13.77 3.24 -27.69
C ALA A 443 -15.29 3.07 -27.53
N THR A 444 -15.96 2.60 -28.58
CA THR A 444 -17.42 2.45 -28.55
C THR A 444 -17.86 1.27 -27.67
N LYS A 445 -19.07 1.34 -27.11
CA LYS A 445 -19.64 0.23 -26.29
C LYS A 445 -19.69 -1.09 -27.07
N ASP A 446 -19.95 -1.03 -28.37
CA ASP A 446 -19.97 -2.20 -29.26
C ASP A 446 -18.58 -2.83 -29.39
N GLU A 447 -17.52 -2.02 -29.54
CA GLU A 447 -16.14 -2.49 -29.60
C GLU A 447 -15.65 -3.05 -28.26
N ILE A 448 -16.02 -2.41 -27.15
CA ILE A 448 -15.72 -2.91 -25.80
C ILE A 448 -16.38 -4.29 -25.61
N THR A 449 -17.65 -4.45 -26.00
CA THR A 449 -18.37 -5.72 -25.93
C THR A 449 -17.77 -6.78 -26.85
N MET A 450 -17.44 -6.39 -28.09
CA MET A 450 -16.81 -7.26 -29.07
C MET A 450 -15.41 -7.70 -28.59
N SER A 451 -14.64 -6.82 -27.95
CA SER A 451 -13.32 -7.15 -27.42
C SER A 451 -13.40 -8.26 -26.37
N ALA A 452 -14.36 -8.18 -25.45
CA ALA A 452 -14.59 -9.21 -24.45
C ALA A 452 -14.98 -10.56 -25.09
N PHE A 453 -15.87 -10.53 -26.09
CA PHE A 453 -16.27 -11.73 -26.83
C PHE A 453 -15.09 -12.37 -27.57
N LEU A 454 -14.30 -11.58 -28.29
CA LEU A 454 -13.16 -12.06 -29.06
C LEU A 454 -12.03 -12.57 -28.16
N THR A 455 -11.83 -12.00 -26.99
CA THR A 455 -10.88 -12.48 -25.98
C THR A 455 -11.25 -13.89 -25.50
N VAL A 456 -12.52 -14.11 -25.15
CA VAL A 456 -13.02 -15.44 -24.73
C VAL A 456 -12.94 -16.44 -25.88
N HIS A 457 -13.25 -16.01 -27.11
CA HIS A 457 -13.13 -16.86 -28.29
C HIS A 457 -11.67 -17.28 -28.56
N LEU A 458 -10.73 -16.33 -28.41
CA LEU A 458 -9.30 -16.61 -28.54
C LEU A 458 -8.83 -17.61 -27.47
N ASP A 459 -9.18 -17.39 -26.20
CA ASP A 459 -8.83 -18.31 -25.12
C ASP A 459 -9.34 -19.74 -25.39
N ARG A 460 -10.61 -19.88 -25.80
CA ARG A 460 -11.18 -21.19 -26.19
C ARG A 460 -10.40 -21.84 -27.33
N SER A 461 -9.98 -21.08 -28.34
CA SER A 461 -9.17 -21.59 -29.45
C SER A 461 -7.77 -22.05 -29.02
N LEU A 462 -7.27 -21.53 -27.90
CA LEU A 462 -6.00 -21.91 -27.26
C LEU A 462 -6.16 -23.03 -26.22
N GLY A 463 -7.36 -23.61 -26.08
CA GLY A 463 -7.64 -24.68 -25.12
C GLY A 463 -8.13 -24.20 -23.74
N GLY A 464 -8.46 -22.91 -23.58
CA GLY A 464 -9.10 -22.35 -22.39
C GLY A 464 -8.19 -22.17 -21.17
N GLY A 465 -6.87 -22.23 -21.37
CA GLY A 465 -5.88 -22.13 -20.31
C GLY A 465 -5.13 -20.79 -20.25
N ALA A 466 -5.48 -19.82 -21.10
CA ALA A 466 -4.79 -18.54 -21.11
C ALA A 466 -5.32 -17.61 -20.00
N VAL A 467 -4.41 -16.89 -19.34
CA VAL A 467 -4.80 -15.89 -18.34
C VAL A 467 -5.39 -14.69 -19.07
N GLN A 468 -6.63 -14.31 -18.75
CA GLN A 468 -7.29 -13.16 -19.36
C GLN A 468 -7.17 -11.94 -18.44
N VAL A 469 -6.63 -10.83 -18.95
CA VAL A 469 -6.46 -9.58 -18.20
C VAL A 469 -7.11 -8.44 -18.96
N ARG A 470 -8.10 -7.80 -18.37
CA ARG A 470 -8.76 -6.61 -18.93
C ARG A 470 -8.07 -5.35 -18.39
N VAL A 471 -7.75 -4.42 -19.28
CA VAL A 471 -6.98 -3.21 -18.99
C VAL A 471 -7.68 -2.02 -19.63
N THR A 472 -7.93 -0.97 -18.87
CA THR A 472 -8.39 0.32 -19.39
C THR A 472 -7.20 1.24 -19.65
N GLN A 473 -7.34 2.13 -20.64
CA GLN A 473 -6.35 3.15 -20.96
C GLN A 473 -5.91 3.92 -19.69
N GLY A 474 -4.59 3.97 -19.45
CA GLY A 474 -3.99 4.63 -18.27
C GLY A 474 -3.79 3.70 -17.06
N LYS A 475 -4.42 2.51 -17.05
CA LYS A 475 -4.31 1.50 -15.98
C LYS A 475 -3.48 0.29 -16.40
N GLU A 476 -2.53 0.47 -17.32
CA GLU A 476 -1.71 -0.62 -17.81
C GLU A 476 -0.83 -1.21 -16.71
N PRO A 477 -0.87 -2.54 -16.46
CA PRO A 477 0.00 -3.17 -15.48
C PRO A 477 1.45 -3.18 -16.00
N SER A 478 2.41 -3.20 -15.06
CA SER A 478 3.85 -3.18 -15.37
C SER A 478 4.26 -4.23 -16.41
N HIS A 479 3.63 -5.41 -16.38
CA HIS A 479 3.92 -6.48 -17.33
C HIS A 479 3.43 -6.21 -18.76
N LEU A 480 2.28 -5.55 -18.92
CA LEU A 480 1.82 -5.14 -20.24
C LEU A 480 2.79 -4.11 -20.85
N LEU A 481 3.26 -3.18 -20.01
CA LEU A 481 4.18 -2.15 -20.45
C LEU A 481 5.55 -2.73 -20.84
N SER A 482 6.05 -3.76 -20.14
CA SER A 482 7.33 -4.40 -20.48
C SER A 482 7.34 -5.14 -21.82
N LEU A 483 6.17 -5.47 -22.38
CA LEU A 483 6.07 -6.08 -23.72
C LEU A 483 6.67 -5.17 -24.82
N PHE A 484 6.74 -3.87 -24.56
CA PHE A 484 7.30 -2.88 -25.47
C PHE A 484 8.78 -2.55 -25.18
N LYS A 485 9.41 -3.28 -24.24
CA LYS A 485 10.81 -3.11 -23.83
C LYS A 485 11.05 -1.68 -23.35
N ASN A 486 12.07 -1.00 -23.88
CA ASN A 486 12.42 0.37 -23.53
C ASN A 486 11.64 1.42 -24.37
N LYS A 487 10.67 1.00 -25.18
CA LYS A 487 9.88 1.95 -25.98
C LYS A 487 8.79 2.56 -25.11
N PRO A 488 8.62 3.89 -25.13
CA PRO A 488 7.47 4.56 -24.53
C PRO A 488 6.15 4.04 -25.09
N LEU A 489 5.13 4.01 -24.25
CA LEU A 489 3.76 3.75 -24.68
C LEU A 489 3.19 5.04 -25.28
N ILE A 490 2.82 5.01 -26.56
CA ILE A 490 2.20 6.16 -27.24
C ILE A 490 0.69 5.92 -27.34
N ILE A 491 -0.09 6.84 -26.80
CA ILE A 491 -1.55 6.81 -26.81
C ILE A 491 -2.07 8.03 -27.56
N TYR A 492 -2.76 7.79 -28.66
CA TYR A 492 -3.40 8.84 -29.45
C TYR A 492 -4.83 9.08 -28.95
N LYS A 493 -5.19 10.35 -28.70
CA LYS A 493 -6.46 10.77 -28.06
C LYS A 493 -7.67 10.32 -28.88
N SER A 494 -7.58 10.54 -30.19
CA SER A 494 -8.66 10.30 -31.13
C SER A 494 -8.15 9.57 -32.37
N GLY A 495 -9.10 9.02 -33.13
CA GLY A 495 -8.84 8.28 -34.34
C GLY A 495 -8.75 6.77 -34.12
N THR A 496 -8.44 6.09 -35.21
CA THR A 496 -8.37 4.64 -35.27
C THR A 496 -7.21 4.26 -36.18
N SER A 497 -6.56 3.15 -35.89
CA SER A 497 -5.56 2.60 -36.80
C SER A 497 -6.17 1.88 -38.02
N ARG A 498 -7.51 1.92 -38.20
CA ARG A 498 -8.27 1.26 -39.29
C ARG A 498 -7.82 1.69 -40.68
N LYS A 499 -7.68 0.71 -41.57
CA LYS A 499 -7.46 0.95 -43.00
C LYS A 499 -8.76 1.46 -43.62
N GLY A 500 -8.73 2.65 -44.23
CA GLY A 500 -9.86 3.22 -44.98
C GLY A 500 -10.75 4.20 -44.21
N ASN A 501 -10.57 4.36 -42.89
CA ASN A 501 -11.32 5.32 -42.05
C ASN A 501 -10.40 6.31 -41.33
N GLN A 502 -9.27 6.65 -41.96
CA GLN A 502 -8.36 7.65 -41.44
C GLN A 502 -9.00 9.02 -41.63
N ASN A 503 -9.61 9.56 -40.57
CA ASN A 503 -9.71 11.01 -40.47
C ASN A 503 -8.31 11.59 -40.74
N PRO A 504 -8.18 12.65 -41.55
CA PRO A 504 -6.88 13.22 -41.84
C PRO A 504 -6.16 13.51 -40.53
N VAL A 505 -4.90 13.05 -40.42
CA VAL A 505 -4.08 13.28 -39.23
C VAL A 505 -4.13 14.78 -38.93
N PRO A 506 -4.52 15.18 -37.69
CA PRO A 506 -4.63 16.59 -37.37
C PRO A 506 -3.31 17.32 -37.68
N SER A 507 -3.41 18.46 -38.34
CA SER A 507 -2.25 19.25 -38.76
C SER A 507 -1.51 19.89 -37.57
N LYS A 508 -2.20 19.99 -36.43
CA LYS A 508 -1.72 20.48 -35.14
C LYS A 508 -1.99 19.41 -34.08
N ARG A 509 -0.97 19.01 -33.30
CA ARG A 509 -1.05 17.95 -32.28
C ARG A 509 -0.18 18.32 -31.07
N LEU A 510 -0.67 18.00 -29.88
CA LEU A 510 0.05 18.22 -28.63
C LEU A 510 0.14 16.88 -27.88
N PHE A 511 1.32 16.56 -27.38
CA PHE A 511 1.58 15.35 -26.62
C PHE A 511 2.12 15.71 -25.25
N GLN A 512 1.54 15.14 -24.20
CA GLN A 512 2.03 15.15 -22.83
C GLN A 512 2.89 13.90 -22.60
N ILE A 513 4.11 14.10 -22.13
CA ILE A 513 5.08 13.04 -21.84
C ILE A 513 5.30 13.02 -20.33
N ARG A 514 4.84 11.94 -19.69
CA ARG A 514 4.93 11.75 -18.24
C ARG A 514 5.59 10.44 -17.90
N ARG A 515 6.49 10.45 -16.91
CA ARG A 515 7.07 9.26 -16.30
C ARG A 515 6.11 8.69 -15.25
N ASN A 516 5.91 7.38 -15.29
CA ASN A 516 5.14 6.68 -14.27
C ASN A 516 6.04 6.09 -13.16
N LEU A 517 5.44 5.68 -12.04
CA LEU A 517 6.12 5.00 -10.93
C LEU A 517 6.78 3.66 -11.34
N ALA A 518 6.37 3.10 -12.48
CA ALA A 518 6.80 1.81 -13.00
C ALA A 518 7.94 1.90 -14.05
N THR A 519 8.70 3.00 -14.08
CA THR A 519 9.90 3.24 -14.93
C THR A 519 9.64 3.39 -16.44
N ILE A 520 8.39 3.44 -16.90
CA ILE A 520 8.06 3.56 -18.33
C ILE A 520 7.42 4.91 -18.62
N THR A 521 7.94 5.59 -19.63
CA THR A 521 7.42 6.88 -20.09
C THR A 521 6.14 6.65 -20.90
N ARG A 522 5.05 7.34 -20.53
CA ARG A 522 3.81 7.40 -21.31
C ARG A 522 3.76 8.70 -22.09
N ILE A 523 3.33 8.59 -23.34
CA ILE A 523 3.19 9.69 -24.28
C ILE A 523 1.73 9.74 -24.70
N VAL A 524 0.97 10.69 -24.18
CA VAL A 524 -0.46 10.79 -24.43
C VAL A 524 -0.74 12.04 -25.24
N GLU A 525 -1.41 11.88 -26.37
CA GLU A 525 -1.93 13.03 -27.11
C GLU A 525 -3.04 13.70 -26.29
N VAL A 526 -2.98 15.03 -26.20
CA VAL A 526 -3.93 15.86 -25.45
C VAL A 526 -4.54 16.90 -26.39
N ASP A 527 -5.49 17.69 -25.88
CA ASP A 527 -6.04 18.79 -26.67
C ASP A 527 -4.95 19.78 -27.06
N PHE A 528 -5.05 20.31 -28.27
CA PHE A 528 -4.12 21.29 -28.78
C PHE A 528 -4.45 22.68 -28.21
N ASP A 529 -4.19 22.87 -26.92
CA ASP A 529 -4.52 24.09 -26.18
C ASP A 529 -3.45 24.41 -25.12
N ALA A 530 -3.17 25.70 -24.91
CA ALA A 530 -2.24 26.14 -23.86
C ALA A 530 -2.67 25.69 -22.46
N GLN A 531 -3.97 25.51 -22.21
CA GLN A 531 -4.49 25.01 -20.91
C GLN A 531 -4.08 23.56 -20.62
N SER A 532 -3.66 22.79 -21.63
CA SER A 532 -3.24 21.40 -21.45
C SER A 532 -1.79 21.26 -20.95
N LEU A 533 -1.02 22.34 -20.89
CA LEU A 533 0.35 22.33 -20.36
C LEU A 533 0.38 22.07 -18.84
N ASN A 534 1.49 21.52 -18.37
CA ASN A 534 1.71 21.20 -16.96
C ASN A 534 3.20 21.32 -16.61
N SER A 535 3.55 22.12 -15.61
CA SER A 535 4.94 22.35 -15.20
C SER A 535 5.71 21.08 -14.77
N ASN A 536 5.03 19.98 -14.44
CA ASN A 536 5.68 18.73 -14.05
C ASN A 536 6.20 17.90 -15.24
N ASP A 537 5.70 18.14 -16.45
CA ASP A 537 5.88 17.21 -17.56
C ASP A 537 6.60 17.85 -18.76
N VAL A 538 7.01 17.00 -19.71
CA VAL A 538 7.49 17.46 -21.02
C VAL A 538 6.34 17.39 -22.02
N PHE A 539 6.27 18.37 -22.92
CA PHE A 539 5.29 18.40 -23.99
C PHE A 539 5.96 18.46 -25.36
N VAL A 540 5.38 17.77 -26.34
CA VAL A 540 5.76 17.89 -27.76
C VAL A 540 4.62 18.51 -28.53
N LEU A 541 4.86 19.71 -29.05
CA LEU A 541 3.93 20.44 -29.91
C LEU A 541 4.33 20.22 -31.37
N LYS A 542 3.45 19.56 -32.15
CA LYS A 542 3.65 19.34 -33.59
C LYS A 542 2.69 20.21 -34.39
N ILE A 543 3.23 21.09 -35.23
CA ILE A 543 2.49 21.91 -36.19
C ILE A 543 2.98 21.60 -37.63
N PRO A 544 2.33 22.10 -38.69
CA PRO A 544 2.65 21.67 -40.07
C PRO A 544 4.13 21.81 -40.42
N ASN A 545 4.73 22.96 -40.13
CA ASN A 545 6.08 23.32 -40.56
C ASN A 545 7.13 23.36 -39.44
N ALA A 546 6.75 23.07 -38.20
CA ALA A 546 7.66 23.10 -37.05
C ALA A 546 7.22 22.12 -35.97
N ALA A 547 8.10 21.90 -35.00
CA ALA A 547 7.77 21.23 -33.76
C ALA A 547 8.52 21.91 -32.60
N TYR A 548 7.98 21.79 -31.40
CA TYR A 548 8.60 22.30 -30.18
C TYR A 548 8.59 21.22 -29.11
N ILE A 549 9.64 21.17 -28.31
CA ILE A 549 9.64 20.48 -27.03
C ILE A 549 9.49 21.58 -25.99
N TRP A 550 8.44 21.54 -25.19
CA TRP A 550 8.28 22.42 -24.04
C TRP A 550 8.60 21.61 -22.78
N VAL A 551 9.55 22.10 -21.98
CA VAL A 551 10.07 21.42 -20.78
C VAL A 551 9.59 22.20 -19.56
N GLY A 552 8.69 21.58 -18.79
CA GLY A 552 8.22 22.12 -17.52
C GLY A 552 9.33 22.12 -16.46
N LYS A 553 9.20 22.99 -15.45
CA LYS A 553 10.19 23.12 -14.36
C LYS A 553 10.41 21.85 -13.54
N GLY A 554 9.38 21.03 -13.36
CA GLY A 554 9.43 19.76 -12.64
C GLY A 554 9.74 18.55 -13.51
N ALA A 555 9.95 18.75 -14.82
CA ALA A 555 10.19 17.67 -15.77
C ALA A 555 11.52 16.93 -15.50
N SER A 556 11.51 15.63 -15.79
CA SER A 556 12.65 14.72 -15.64
C SER A 556 13.38 14.46 -16.96
N CYS A 557 14.64 14.03 -16.89
CA CYS A 557 15.44 13.73 -18.07
C CYS A 557 14.90 12.51 -18.86
N GLU A 558 14.19 11.59 -18.21
CA GLU A 558 13.53 10.46 -18.88
C GLU A 558 12.30 10.89 -19.70
N GLU A 559 11.60 11.95 -19.30
CA GLU A 559 10.50 12.53 -20.07
C GLU A 559 11.04 13.26 -21.31
N GLU A 560 12.17 13.96 -21.19
CA GLU A 560 12.86 14.52 -22.35
C GLU A 560 13.31 13.43 -23.33
N ALA A 561 13.83 12.31 -22.84
CA ALA A 561 14.16 11.16 -23.68
C ALA A 561 12.93 10.59 -24.41
N GLY A 562 11.77 10.55 -23.72
CA GLY A 562 10.49 10.19 -24.33
C GLY A 562 10.05 11.16 -25.43
N ALA A 563 10.24 12.46 -25.24
CA ALA A 563 9.98 13.47 -26.26
C ALA A 563 10.87 13.27 -27.50
N GLN A 564 12.16 12.98 -27.33
CA GLN A 564 13.07 12.67 -28.44
C GLN A 564 12.65 11.40 -29.20
N TYR A 565 12.20 10.37 -28.48
CA TYR A 565 11.65 9.17 -29.09
C TYR A 565 10.42 9.50 -29.96
N LEU A 566 9.48 10.29 -29.45
CA LEU A 566 8.30 10.70 -30.20
C LEU A 566 8.66 11.50 -31.47
N LEU A 567 9.65 12.39 -31.40
CA LEU A 567 10.11 13.14 -32.59
C LEU A 567 10.66 12.22 -33.69
N SER A 568 11.36 11.14 -33.30
CA SER A 568 11.83 10.13 -34.24
C SER A 568 10.67 9.39 -34.92
N VAL A 569 9.61 9.09 -34.16
CA VAL A 569 8.37 8.46 -34.66
C VAL A 569 7.62 9.40 -35.61
N LEU A 570 7.50 10.69 -35.24
CA LEU A 570 6.85 11.72 -36.05
C LEU A 570 7.70 12.21 -37.22
N LYS A 571 8.97 11.80 -37.29
CA LYS A 571 9.96 12.19 -38.31
C LYS A 571 10.09 13.70 -38.44
N CYS A 572 10.20 14.40 -37.32
CA CYS A 572 10.39 15.85 -37.28
C CYS A 572 11.51 16.27 -36.31
N GLN A 573 12.07 17.45 -36.54
CA GLN A 573 12.96 18.10 -35.59
C GLN A 573 12.18 19.16 -34.81
N ALA A 574 12.55 19.36 -33.55
CA ALA A 574 11.88 20.32 -32.68
C ALA A 574 12.87 21.26 -32.00
N THR A 575 12.42 22.48 -31.74
CA THR A 575 13.14 23.46 -30.93
C THR A 575 12.78 23.25 -29.46
N SER A 576 13.77 23.13 -28.58
CA SER A 576 13.53 23.04 -27.14
C SER A 576 13.21 24.41 -26.56
N ILE A 577 12.19 24.46 -25.70
CA ILE A 577 11.70 25.63 -24.99
C ILE A 577 11.60 25.25 -23.52
N ILE A 578 12.18 26.08 -22.66
CA ILE A 578 12.08 25.92 -21.21
C ILE A 578 10.91 26.79 -20.73
N GLU A 579 10.12 26.27 -19.79
CA GLU A 579 9.05 27.02 -19.12
C GLU A 579 9.52 28.42 -18.66
N GLU A 580 8.65 29.42 -18.81
CA GLU A 580 8.89 30.86 -18.60
C GLU A 580 9.83 31.55 -19.60
N ASN A 581 10.45 30.82 -20.51
CA ASN A 581 11.25 31.36 -21.61
C ASN A 581 10.61 31.10 -22.99
N GLU A 582 9.27 31.05 -23.04
CA GLU A 582 8.56 30.73 -24.27
C GLU A 582 8.50 31.92 -25.24
N PRO A 583 8.85 31.74 -26.52
CA PRO A 583 8.75 32.79 -27.53
C PRO A 583 7.29 33.08 -27.90
N ASP A 584 7.00 34.31 -28.33
CA ASP A 584 5.64 34.72 -28.75
C ASP A 584 5.04 33.81 -29.83
N ASP A 585 5.86 33.30 -30.74
CA ASP A 585 5.42 32.42 -31.83
C ASP A 585 4.97 31.03 -31.33
N PHE A 586 5.50 30.56 -30.19
CA PHE A 586 5.00 29.37 -29.51
C PHE A 586 3.57 29.62 -28.99
N TRP A 587 3.35 30.73 -28.27
CA TRP A 587 2.02 31.07 -27.76
C TRP A 587 1.01 31.33 -28.88
N LYS A 588 1.41 32.01 -29.97
CA LYS A 588 0.55 32.17 -31.16
C LYS A 588 0.15 30.83 -31.77
N SER A 589 1.02 29.81 -31.68
CA SER A 589 0.71 28.49 -32.19
C SER A 589 -0.41 27.81 -31.40
N LEU A 590 -0.49 28.05 -30.08
CA LEU A 590 -1.49 27.53 -29.13
C LEU A 590 -2.73 28.45 -28.95
N ASP A 591 -2.99 29.33 -29.92
CA ASP A 591 -4.09 30.30 -29.87
C ASP A 591 -4.02 31.28 -28.67
N GLY A 592 -2.79 31.57 -28.22
CA GLY A 592 -2.48 32.52 -27.15
C GLY A 592 -2.03 31.85 -25.85
N LYS A 593 -1.45 32.65 -24.96
CA LYS A 593 -1.11 32.21 -23.60
C LYS A 593 -2.38 32.13 -22.75
N LYS A 594 -2.58 31.00 -22.10
CA LYS A 594 -3.69 30.76 -21.15
C LYS A 594 -3.12 30.25 -19.82
N GLU A 595 -3.96 30.24 -18.79
CA GLU A 595 -3.58 29.61 -17.52
C GLU A 595 -3.51 28.09 -17.68
N TYR A 596 -2.46 27.51 -17.11
CA TYR A 596 -2.19 26.08 -17.10
C TYR A 596 -1.68 25.68 -15.72
N GLN A 597 -1.49 24.38 -15.48
CA GLN A 597 -1.15 23.90 -14.14
C GLN A 597 0.33 24.17 -13.81
N THR A 598 0.57 24.94 -12.74
CA THR A 598 1.91 25.35 -12.29
C THR A 598 2.10 25.30 -10.77
N SER A 599 1.32 24.48 -10.04
CA SER A 599 1.41 24.43 -8.57
C SER A 599 2.84 24.13 -8.10
N ALA A 600 3.25 24.69 -6.97
CA ALA A 600 4.62 24.56 -6.46
C ALA A 600 5.06 23.10 -6.30
N LEU A 601 4.14 22.21 -5.89
CA LEU A 601 4.41 20.78 -5.75
C LEU A 601 4.78 20.08 -7.07
N LEU A 602 4.25 20.57 -8.20
CA LEU A 602 4.57 20.07 -9.55
C LEU A 602 5.87 20.67 -10.10
N GLN A 603 6.35 21.76 -9.53
CA GLN A 603 7.63 22.40 -9.90
C GLN A 603 8.77 21.88 -9.03
N SER A 604 8.48 21.49 -7.78
CA SER A 604 9.41 20.80 -6.91
C SER A 604 9.42 19.31 -7.27
N GLY A 605 10.52 18.79 -7.81
CA GLY A 605 10.69 17.33 -8.03
C GLY A 605 10.80 16.50 -6.74
N SER A 606 10.20 16.95 -5.62
CA SER A 606 10.21 16.30 -4.31
C SER A 606 8.95 15.47 -4.10
N ASP A 607 9.12 14.17 -3.89
CA ASP A 607 8.05 13.21 -3.57
C ASP A 607 7.61 13.23 -2.09
N ASP A 608 7.90 14.30 -1.34
CA ASP A 608 7.67 14.34 0.11
C ASP A 608 6.18 14.22 0.46
N HIS A 609 5.29 14.71 -0.42
CA HIS A 609 3.84 14.70 -0.25
C HIS A 609 3.13 14.38 -1.58
N PRO A 610 3.13 13.12 -2.04
CA PRO A 610 2.53 12.77 -3.32
C PRO A 610 1.01 13.00 -3.29
N PRO A 611 0.39 13.34 -4.44
CA PRO A 611 -1.05 13.55 -4.51
C PRO A 611 -1.81 12.23 -4.26
N ARG A 612 -2.94 12.32 -3.56
CA ARG A 612 -3.75 11.16 -3.15
C ARG A 612 -5.22 11.39 -3.48
N LEU A 613 -5.84 10.42 -4.14
CA LEU A 613 -7.26 10.45 -4.49
C LEU A 613 -8.05 9.51 -3.57
N PHE A 614 -9.20 9.95 -3.09
CA PHE A 614 -10.10 9.16 -2.26
C PHE A 614 -11.52 9.23 -2.81
N GLY A 615 -12.24 8.11 -2.80
CA GLY A 615 -13.67 8.04 -3.07
C GLY A 615 -14.48 8.15 -1.77
N CYS A 616 -15.48 9.02 -1.77
CA CYS A 616 -16.42 9.23 -0.68
C CYS A 616 -17.81 8.76 -1.12
N SER A 617 -18.26 7.62 -0.60
CA SER A 617 -19.52 6.98 -1.01
C SER A 617 -20.33 6.52 0.20
N ASN A 618 -21.67 6.50 0.09
CA ASN A 618 -22.54 5.89 1.08
C ASN A 618 -23.36 4.70 0.55
N LYS A 619 -23.07 4.21 -0.67
CA LYS A 619 -23.80 3.11 -1.33
C LYS A 619 -23.85 1.80 -0.54
N THR A 620 -22.93 1.62 0.40
CA THR A 620 -22.91 0.45 1.32
C THR A 620 -23.91 0.58 2.49
N GLY A 621 -24.69 1.66 2.55
CA GLY A 621 -25.59 2.01 3.65
C GLY A 621 -24.94 2.84 4.76
N ARG A 622 -23.61 3.02 4.72
CA ARG A 622 -22.84 3.90 5.62
C ARG A 622 -21.85 4.71 4.78
N PHE A 623 -21.60 5.96 5.15
CA PHE A 623 -20.61 6.81 4.48
C PHE A 623 -19.18 6.29 4.74
N ILE A 624 -18.45 6.01 3.67
CA ILE A 624 -17.08 5.49 3.67
C ILE A 624 -16.18 6.39 2.82
N ILE A 625 -14.91 6.50 3.23
CA ILE A 625 -13.84 7.14 2.48
C ILE A 625 -12.77 6.08 2.22
N GLU A 626 -12.47 5.83 0.96
CA GLU A 626 -11.50 4.83 0.52
C GLU A 626 -10.49 5.46 -0.43
N GLU A 627 -9.21 5.19 -0.22
CA GLU A 627 -8.15 5.68 -1.09
C GLU A 627 -8.17 4.90 -2.41
N VAL A 628 -8.09 5.61 -3.53
CA VAL A 628 -7.90 5.05 -4.87
C VAL A 628 -6.41 4.67 -4.99
N PRO A 629 -6.06 3.37 -5.03
CA PRO A 629 -4.67 2.95 -4.99
C PRO A 629 -3.98 3.19 -6.34
N GLY A 630 -2.69 3.53 -6.28
CA GLY A 630 -1.83 3.66 -7.46
C GLY A 630 -2.04 4.97 -8.21
N GLU A 631 -1.66 4.99 -9.49
CA GLU A 631 -1.88 6.15 -10.36
C GLU A 631 -3.37 6.28 -10.67
N PHE A 632 -3.96 7.42 -10.28
CA PHE A 632 -5.33 7.75 -10.60
C PHE A 632 -5.43 8.42 -11.98
N THR A 633 -6.55 8.20 -12.63
CA THR A 633 -6.93 8.63 -13.97
C THR A 633 -8.31 9.28 -13.92
N GLN A 634 -8.71 9.95 -15.00
CA GLN A 634 -10.04 10.56 -15.08
C GLN A 634 -11.17 9.52 -14.90
N ASP A 635 -10.94 8.26 -15.26
CA ASP A 635 -11.91 7.16 -15.11
C ASP A 635 -12.19 6.79 -13.64
N ASP A 636 -11.28 7.15 -12.72
CA ASP A 636 -11.51 6.92 -11.28
C ASP A 636 -12.46 7.96 -10.66
N LEU A 637 -12.84 9.00 -11.40
CA LEU A 637 -13.82 9.99 -10.96
C LEU A 637 -15.25 9.47 -11.25
N VAL A 638 -15.87 8.89 -10.23
CA VAL A 638 -17.17 8.23 -10.36
C VAL A 638 -18.32 9.24 -10.22
N GLU A 639 -19.21 9.34 -11.23
CA GLU A 639 -20.25 10.38 -11.30
C GLU A 639 -21.26 10.36 -10.16
N ASP A 640 -21.49 9.19 -9.57
CA ASP A 640 -22.45 8.96 -8.49
C ASP A 640 -21.81 9.02 -7.10
N ASP A 641 -20.54 9.44 -6.98
CA ASP A 641 -19.83 9.64 -5.72
C ASP A 641 -19.17 11.04 -5.65
N VAL A 642 -18.64 11.38 -4.47
CA VAL A 642 -17.76 12.55 -4.29
C VAL A 642 -16.32 12.08 -4.16
N MET A 643 -15.39 12.75 -4.84
CA MET A 643 -13.97 12.42 -4.80
C MET A 643 -13.20 13.50 -4.05
N LEU A 644 -12.21 13.10 -3.25
CA LEU A 644 -11.30 13.99 -2.53
C LEU A 644 -9.89 13.81 -3.11
N LEU A 645 -9.32 14.85 -3.69
CA LEU A 645 -7.93 14.87 -4.17
C LEU A 645 -7.10 15.75 -3.24
N ASP A 646 -6.22 15.12 -2.47
CA ASP A 646 -5.27 15.78 -1.59
C ASP A 646 -3.95 15.98 -2.33
N VAL A 647 -3.53 17.23 -2.53
CA VAL A 647 -2.26 17.61 -3.18
C VAL A 647 -1.38 18.40 -2.19
N TRP A 648 -1.52 18.11 -0.89
CA TRP A 648 -0.83 18.75 0.22
C TRP A 648 -1.24 20.20 0.49
N ASP A 649 -0.91 21.11 -0.42
CA ASP A 649 -1.13 22.57 -0.28
C ASP A 649 -2.61 22.95 -0.35
N GLN A 650 -3.43 22.13 -0.99
CA GLN A 650 -4.87 22.26 -1.11
C GLN A 650 -5.54 20.87 -1.17
N VAL A 651 -6.83 20.84 -0.82
CA VAL A 651 -7.66 19.64 -0.94
C VAL A 651 -8.83 19.94 -1.87
N PHE A 652 -8.91 19.24 -2.98
CA PHE A 652 -10.03 19.34 -3.91
C PHE A 652 -11.14 18.38 -3.52
N ILE A 653 -12.38 18.84 -3.61
CA ILE A 653 -13.58 18.02 -3.51
C ILE A 653 -14.27 18.07 -4.85
N TRP A 654 -14.13 17.02 -5.64
CA TRP A 654 -14.81 16.87 -6.91
C TRP A 654 -16.16 16.19 -6.68
N ILE A 655 -17.25 16.83 -7.13
CA ILE A 655 -18.61 16.36 -6.91
C ILE A 655 -19.17 15.85 -8.24
N GLY A 656 -19.43 14.55 -8.31
CA GLY A 656 -20.10 13.91 -9.43
C GLY A 656 -21.54 14.42 -9.61
N ASN A 657 -22.03 14.36 -10.85
CA ASN A 657 -23.36 14.83 -11.19
C ASN A 657 -24.48 14.03 -10.51
N GLU A 658 -24.28 12.74 -10.29
CA GLU A 658 -25.24 11.81 -9.68
C GLU A 658 -25.00 11.61 -8.17
N ALA A 659 -23.93 12.18 -7.60
CA ALA A 659 -23.61 12.08 -6.17
C ALA A 659 -24.77 12.57 -5.29
N ASN A 660 -25.09 11.83 -4.24
CA ASN A 660 -26.27 12.13 -3.42
C ASN A 660 -26.01 13.25 -2.39
N GLU A 661 -27.08 13.83 -1.84
CA GLU A 661 -26.95 14.97 -0.90
C GLU A 661 -26.15 14.64 0.36
N VAL A 662 -26.20 13.39 0.83
CA VAL A 662 -25.49 12.96 2.04
C VAL A 662 -23.99 12.92 1.73
N GLU A 663 -23.59 12.36 0.60
CA GLU A 663 -22.19 12.34 0.17
C GLU A 663 -21.64 13.75 -0.02
N ARG A 664 -22.40 14.65 -0.65
CA ARG A 664 -22.00 16.05 -0.84
C ARG A 664 -21.74 16.78 0.48
N LYS A 665 -22.64 16.62 1.47
CA LYS A 665 -22.53 17.29 2.77
C LYS A 665 -21.45 16.67 3.65
N GLU A 666 -21.43 15.35 3.77
CA GLU A 666 -20.47 14.66 4.63
C GLU A 666 -19.04 14.74 4.09
N SER A 667 -18.83 14.72 2.77
CA SER A 667 -17.47 14.83 2.19
C SER A 667 -16.79 16.14 2.53
N ILE A 668 -17.52 17.27 2.53
CA ILE A 668 -16.96 18.58 2.90
C ILE A 668 -16.59 18.61 4.39
N LYS A 669 -17.47 18.07 5.25
CA LYS A 669 -17.21 17.97 6.69
C LYS A 669 -16.00 17.08 6.96
N LYS A 670 -15.91 15.95 6.24
CA LYS A 670 -14.84 14.96 6.40
C LYS A 670 -13.51 15.44 5.81
N ALA A 671 -13.52 16.24 4.75
CA ALA A 671 -12.32 16.89 4.23
C ALA A 671 -11.73 17.89 5.23
N LYS A 672 -12.58 18.70 5.88
CA LYS A 672 -12.13 19.56 7.00
C LYS A 672 -11.55 18.75 8.14
N GLN A 673 -12.26 17.70 8.55
CA GLN A 673 -11.75 16.77 9.57
C GLN A 673 -10.43 16.12 9.16
N TYR A 674 -10.29 15.74 7.90
CA TYR A 674 -9.08 15.13 7.35
C TYR A 674 -7.88 16.08 7.48
N ILE A 675 -8.02 17.34 7.09
CA ILE A 675 -6.99 18.38 7.27
C ILE A 675 -6.70 18.60 8.76
N GLU A 676 -7.74 18.81 9.58
CA GLU A 676 -7.60 19.07 11.02
C GLU A 676 -7.04 17.89 11.84
N THR A 677 -7.05 16.68 11.26
CA THR A 677 -6.57 15.44 11.89
C THR A 677 -5.34 14.86 11.19
N ASP A 678 -4.78 15.57 10.21
CA ASP A 678 -3.55 15.16 9.55
C ASP A 678 -2.40 15.17 10.59
N PRO A 679 -1.76 14.02 10.85
CA PRO A 679 -0.73 13.90 11.89
C PRO A 679 0.52 14.72 11.59
N SER A 680 0.72 15.15 10.34
CA SER A 680 1.87 15.96 9.91
C SER A 680 1.84 17.41 10.40
N GLY A 681 0.75 17.84 11.05
CA GLY A 681 0.58 19.21 11.52
C GLY A 681 0.28 20.20 10.41
N ARG A 682 -0.37 19.73 9.34
CA ARG A 682 -0.86 20.54 8.24
C ARG A 682 -1.68 21.73 8.74
N ASP A 683 -1.57 22.87 8.07
CA ASP A 683 -2.34 24.06 8.42
C ASP A 683 -3.85 23.76 8.36
N GLY A 684 -4.56 24.02 9.46
CA GLY A 684 -6.03 23.94 9.49
C GLY A 684 -6.70 24.91 8.53
N GLY A 685 -5.97 25.92 8.06
CA GLY A 685 -6.35 26.83 6.98
C GLY A 685 -6.13 26.31 5.57
N THR A 686 -5.64 25.07 5.37
CA THR A 686 -5.46 24.48 4.04
C THR A 686 -6.75 24.62 3.22
N PRO A 687 -6.68 25.27 2.04
CA PRO A 687 -7.87 25.56 1.24
C PRO A 687 -8.54 24.28 0.76
N ILE A 688 -9.86 24.22 0.95
CA ILE A 688 -10.72 23.20 0.38
C ILE A 688 -11.42 23.79 -0.84
N ILE A 689 -11.17 23.23 -2.02
CA ILE A 689 -11.68 23.73 -3.29
C ILE A 689 -12.75 22.77 -3.79
N ILE A 690 -13.99 23.24 -3.90
CA ILE A 690 -15.11 22.43 -4.39
C ILE A 690 -15.22 22.58 -5.90
N ILE A 691 -15.20 21.45 -6.60
CA ILE A 691 -15.27 21.35 -8.05
C ILE A 691 -16.50 20.51 -8.40
N LYS A 692 -17.22 20.93 -9.46
CA LYS A 692 -18.33 20.15 -10.01
C LYS A 692 -17.88 19.46 -11.28
N GLN A 693 -18.38 18.25 -11.49
CA GLN A 693 -18.17 17.52 -12.72
C GLN A 693 -18.50 18.38 -13.97
N GLY A 694 -17.59 18.40 -14.95
CA GLY A 694 -17.71 19.17 -16.19
C GLY A 694 -17.29 20.65 -16.08
N TYR A 695 -16.86 21.09 -14.89
CA TYR A 695 -16.37 22.44 -14.63
C TYR A 695 -15.01 22.43 -13.92
N GLU A 696 -14.20 21.42 -14.19
CA GLU A 696 -12.88 21.22 -13.59
C GLU A 696 -11.88 22.28 -14.08
N PRO A 697 -11.23 23.05 -13.18
CA PRO A 697 -10.22 24.02 -13.57
C PRO A 697 -8.90 23.34 -13.97
N PRO A 698 -8.02 24.01 -14.75
CA PRO A 698 -6.68 23.50 -15.07
C PRO A 698 -5.85 23.10 -13.83
N THR A 699 -6.06 23.81 -12.70
CA THR A 699 -5.42 23.53 -11.41
C THR A 699 -5.84 22.20 -10.78
N PHE A 700 -6.89 21.55 -11.31
CA PHE A 700 -7.31 20.20 -10.94
C PHE A 700 -6.98 19.19 -12.04
N THR A 701 -7.35 19.49 -13.30
CA THR A 701 -7.21 18.53 -14.40
C THR A 701 -5.75 18.16 -14.68
N GLY A 702 -4.81 19.07 -14.42
CA GLY A 702 -3.37 18.82 -14.60
C GLY A 702 -2.82 17.67 -13.75
N TRP A 703 -3.48 17.30 -12.65
CA TRP A 703 -3.06 16.14 -11.84
C TRP A 703 -3.30 14.80 -12.55
N PHE A 704 -4.17 14.77 -13.54
CA PHE A 704 -4.53 13.58 -14.30
C PHE A 704 -3.80 13.55 -15.64
N LEU A 705 -3.11 12.45 -15.94
CA LEU A 705 -2.44 12.28 -17.22
C LEU A 705 -3.47 12.14 -18.35
N GLY A 706 -3.36 12.96 -19.39
CA GLY A 706 -4.16 12.80 -20.60
C GLY A 706 -5.65 13.15 -20.45
N TRP A 707 -5.98 14.13 -19.60
CA TRP A 707 -7.37 14.56 -19.35
C TRP A 707 -8.15 14.86 -20.64
N ASP A 708 -9.38 14.36 -20.74
CA ASP A 708 -10.31 14.66 -21.83
C ASP A 708 -11.51 15.49 -21.33
N PRO A 709 -11.65 16.77 -21.76
CA PRO A 709 -12.81 17.60 -21.42
C PRO A 709 -14.15 17.05 -21.94
N ASN A 710 -14.12 16.19 -22.97
CA ASN A 710 -15.32 15.59 -23.55
C ASN A 710 -15.58 14.16 -23.03
N TYR A 711 -14.91 13.75 -21.95
CA TYR A 711 -15.05 12.41 -21.40
C TYR A 711 -16.51 12.11 -21.05
N LYS A 712 -16.99 10.96 -21.54
CA LYS A 712 -18.31 10.43 -21.18
C LYS A 712 -18.10 9.38 -20.10
N TYR A 713 -18.26 9.80 -18.86
CA TYR A 713 -18.27 8.90 -17.73
C TYR A 713 -19.37 7.83 -17.93
N GLN A 714 -19.08 6.60 -17.56
CA GLN A 714 -19.99 5.47 -17.76
C GLN A 714 -20.83 5.28 -16.49
N SER A 715 -22.15 5.44 -16.63
CA SER A 715 -23.18 5.08 -15.65
C SER A 715 -23.21 3.60 -15.30
#